data_AF-A0A9X3YEB1-F1
#
_entry.id   AF-A0A9X3YEB1-F1
#
_cell.length_a   1.000
_cell.length_b   1.000
_cell.length_c   1.000
_cell.angle_alpha   90.00
_cell.angle_beta   90.00
_cell.angle_gamma   90.00
#
_symmetry.space_group_name_H-M   'P 1'
#
loop_
_entity.id
_entity.type
_entity.pdbx_description
1 polymer ?
#
loop_
_entity_poly.entity_id
_entity_poly.type
_entity_poly.pdbx_seq_one_letter_code
_entity_poly.pdbx_strand_id
1 'polypeptide(L)'
;MKSVKSVKSFIYSRVSTMQQQHGFGIDRQISTVTDYLSFATLDQRLGYQLDPENYEILDSDIGKSAFKGANWGAKSSLGKFYKAVVERKITSGVLVCENIDRLVRLSNYEANNKLSTLIMNGIDILEVESGSCFSNRIPESSTVLNMSISRAYNESLRKSNFSKKSWKKRKATAEEQGTALNNNTPDWLSLSEDKQAYIINTVNVEKITNIFKMYVNGMGVTEIVKTLNANGDRYNDRGWNLVTVYNKLRDRRLNGYLVGKYKTVSQRDDETDEEAEKRLLKNRKARHEANLNAIRIYPIVIGDELFSKVESLMDKNIQARKPRSTTTKQRNLFNGISRCLVCGSPMNVQSMSNGSQYFRCYRQRTKDEHCDSKLVRYSDSERFLLNHIKGLDLNVIYGQDVEQSSVESLKSQLSDISSKIDALNVQMQSASDEEELFLLMGFKRKRIAERETISEQIYKIENESHIVKLNYDYDIKAISNQNNTVLRRKTNMHLSNIISSIKCGRFDLSDGTIYIYDISYHRDVLKHVLITDNRCNLRSMITISNNCVLDVGYMKIDILNHRVEMIRQPSVTEVEMTKVYLEYLNEGFEIAFELIDEEVIKVLDVLSKKVEVLQSTFAEGHNIDEVLKDVEAVISTLNPMIATCRNELIIHRFKLLCETVQVIEQGNKALLELDL
;
A
#
# COMPACT_ATOMS: atom_id res chain seq x y z
N MET A 1 -7.23 81.20 -10.60
CA MET A 1 -6.97 79.82 -11.06
C MET A 1 -7.16 78.89 -9.87
N LYS A 2 -8.16 78.00 -9.89
CA LYS A 2 -8.27 76.94 -8.86
C LYS A 2 -7.10 75.98 -9.07
N SER A 3 -6.30 75.71 -8.03
CA SER A 3 -5.20 74.74 -8.10
C SER A 3 -5.77 73.38 -8.51
N VAL A 4 -5.31 72.82 -9.63
CA VAL A 4 -5.70 71.48 -10.05
C VAL A 4 -5.18 70.50 -9.01
N LYS A 5 -6.07 69.69 -8.44
CA LYS A 5 -5.71 68.72 -7.39
C LYS A 5 -4.89 67.59 -8.02
N SER A 6 -3.73 67.27 -7.47
CA SER A 6 -2.93 66.11 -7.90
C SER A 6 -3.39 64.86 -7.15
N VAL A 7 -3.38 63.70 -7.82
CA VAL A 7 -3.84 62.42 -7.27
C VAL A 7 -2.77 61.36 -7.44
N LYS A 8 -2.59 60.52 -6.41
CA LYS A 8 -1.63 59.41 -6.38
C LYS A 8 -2.00 58.31 -7.37
N SER A 9 -1.00 57.81 -8.10
CA SER A 9 -1.13 56.69 -9.03
C SER A 9 -0.74 55.36 -8.37
N PHE A 10 -1.49 54.29 -8.63
CA PHE A 10 -1.18 52.94 -8.21
C PHE A 10 -0.98 52.09 -9.47
N ILE A 11 0.25 51.68 -9.76
CA ILE A 11 0.59 50.99 -11.01
C ILE A 11 0.58 49.49 -10.77
N TYR A 12 -0.24 48.76 -11.53
CA TYR A 12 -0.27 47.30 -11.49
C TYR A 12 0.32 46.68 -12.77
N SER A 13 1.44 45.98 -12.62
CA SER A 13 2.13 45.24 -13.69
C SER A 13 2.21 43.74 -13.37
N ARG A 14 2.31 42.88 -14.41
CA ARG A 14 2.43 41.42 -14.22
C ARG A 14 3.40 40.77 -15.21
N VAL A 15 4.19 39.81 -14.73
CA VAL A 15 5.01 38.93 -15.57
C VAL A 15 4.26 37.65 -15.93
N SER A 16 4.27 37.27 -17.20
CA SER A 16 3.46 36.16 -17.72
C SER A 16 4.08 34.78 -17.50
N THR A 17 5.40 34.69 -17.31
CA THR A 17 6.15 33.41 -17.23
C THR A 17 7.52 33.60 -16.57
N MET A 18 7.97 32.60 -15.78
CA MET A 18 9.30 32.55 -15.14
C MET A 18 10.48 32.66 -16.14
N GLN A 19 10.30 32.24 -17.40
CA GLN A 19 11.33 32.29 -18.44
C GLN A 19 11.72 33.71 -18.88
N GLN A 20 10.97 34.75 -18.50
CA GLN A 20 11.25 36.14 -18.86
C GLN A 20 12.18 36.86 -17.86
N GLN A 21 12.72 36.14 -16.86
CA GLN A 21 13.59 36.71 -15.82
C GLN A 21 14.93 37.28 -16.34
N HIS A 22 15.35 36.97 -17.57
CA HIS A 22 16.65 37.37 -18.09
C HIS A 22 16.66 38.52 -19.11
N GLY A 23 15.60 39.32 -19.25
CA GLY A 23 15.74 40.62 -19.93
C GLY A 23 14.44 41.35 -20.27
N PHE A 24 14.40 42.63 -19.90
CA PHE A 24 13.59 43.72 -20.50
C PHE A 24 12.05 43.71 -20.35
N GLY A 25 11.43 42.80 -19.59
CA GLY A 25 9.96 42.73 -19.50
C GLY A 25 9.29 43.72 -18.52
N ILE A 26 9.71 43.71 -17.26
CA ILE A 26 9.12 44.54 -16.18
C ILE A 26 9.48 46.01 -16.38
N ASP A 27 10.77 46.29 -16.59
CA ASP A 27 11.27 47.66 -16.76
C ASP A 27 10.63 48.35 -17.97
N ARG A 28 10.36 47.60 -19.05
CA ARG A 28 9.64 48.12 -20.23
C ARG A 28 8.16 48.40 -19.96
N GLN A 29 7.49 47.60 -19.13
CA GLN A 29 6.09 47.84 -18.79
C GLN A 29 5.97 49.04 -17.86
N ILE A 30 6.86 49.12 -16.86
CA ILE A 30 6.93 50.27 -15.96
C ILE A 30 7.30 51.51 -16.77
N SER A 31 8.29 51.46 -17.67
CA SER A 31 8.64 52.60 -18.52
C SER A 31 7.46 53.04 -19.40
N THR A 32 6.78 52.13 -20.09
CA THR A 32 5.60 52.48 -20.92
C THR A 32 4.50 53.16 -20.10
N VAL A 33 4.24 52.69 -18.88
CA VAL A 33 3.22 53.29 -18.01
C VAL A 33 3.68 54.65 -17.46
N THR A 34 4.94 54.77 -17.06
CA THR A 34 5.51 56.01 -16.49
C THR A 34 5.65 57.10 -17.57
N ASP A 35 6.07 56.70 -18.78
CA ASP A 35 6.10 57.56 -19.97
C ASP A 35 4.68 58.04 -20.30
N TYR A 36 3.69 57.13 -20.29
CA TYR A 36 2.30 57.50 -20.51
C TYR A 36 1.78 58.50 -19.46
N LEU A 37 2.13 58.32 -18.18
CA LEU A 37 1.74 59.25 -17.10
C LEU A 37 2.28 60.67 -17.32
N SER A 38 3.43 60.82 -17.98
CA SER A 38 4.02 62.13 -18.28
C SER A 38 3.32 62.88 -19.42
N PHE A 39 2.59 62.18 -20.30
CA PHE A 39 1.93 62.74 -21.48
C PHE A 39 0.39 62.59 -21.48
N ALA A 40 -0.20 61.95 -20.47
CA ALA A 40 -1.61 61.61 -20.45
C ALA A 40 -2.52 62.86 -20.33
N THR A 41 -3.31 63.13 -21.36
CA THR A 41 -4.46 64.04 -21.28
C THR A 41 -5.69 63.30 -20.75
N LEU A 42 -6.06 63.61 -19.50
CA LEU A 42 -7.26 63.09 -18.85
C LEU A 42 -8.51 63.90 -19.21
N ASP A 43 -9.67 63.26 -19.13
CA ASP A 43 -10.98 63.92 -19.32
C ASP A 43 -11.16 65.04 -18.28
N GLN A 44 -11.51 66.24 -18.75
CA GLN A 44 -11.64 67.43 -17.90
C GLN A 44 -12.68 67.25 -16.78
N ARG A 45 -13.67 66.36 -16.96
CA ARG A 45 -14.69 66.03 -15.95
C ARG A 45 -14.12 65.37 -14.70
N LEU A 46 -12.91 64.79 -14.77
CA LEU A 46 -12.25 64.16 -13.63
C LEU A 46 -11.79 65.21 -12.59
N GLY A 47 -11.46 66.42 -13.03
CA GLY A 47 -11.12 67.54 -12.15
C GLY A 47 -9.79 67.40 -11.39
N TYR A 48 -8.92 66.47 -11.79
CA TYR A 48 -7.59 66.27 -11.23
C TYR A 48 -6.53 66.05 -12.33
N GLN A 49 -5.26 66.21 -11.95
CA GLN A 49 -4.10 65.79 -12.75
C GLN A 49 -3.37 64.65 -12.05
N LEU A 50 -2.71 63.81 -12.85
CA LEU A 50 -1.84 62.76 -12.32
C LEU A 50 -0.52 63.40 -11.91
N ASP A 51 -0.01 62.97 -10.77
CA ASP A 51 1.32 63.34 -10.32
C ASP A 51 2.32 62.29 -10.86
N PRO A 52 3.22 62.66 -11.78
CA PRO A 52 4.17 61.72 -12.39
C PRO A 52 5.17 61.16 -11.38
N GLU A 53 5.43 61.87 -10.28
CA GLU A 53 6.42 61.48 -9.27
C GLU A 53 5.80 60.78 -8.05
N ASN A 54 4.47 60.84 -7.90
CA ASN A 54 3.74 60.22 -6.79
C ASN A 54 2.96 58.98 -7.23
N TYR A 55 3.70 57.89 -7.42
CA TYR A 55 3.13 56.58 -7.74
C TYR A 55 3.60 55.47 -6.79
N GLU A 56 2.78 54.42 -6.67
CA GLU A 56 3.09 53.20 -5.92
C GLU A 56 2.94 51.99 -6.84
N ILE A 57 3.94 51.11 -6.87
CA ILE A 57 3.92 49.89 -7.69
C ILE A 57 3.30 48.76 -6.87
N LEU A 58 2.27 48.12 -7.41
CA LEU A 58 1.62 46.95 -6.84
C LEU A 58 2.25 45.68 -7.43
N ASP A 59 3.32 45.17 -6.81
CA ASP A 59 4.05 44.00 -7.31
C ASP A 59 3.17 42.75 -7.44
N SER A 60 3.26 42.06 -8.58
CA SER A 60 2.61 40.77 -8.78
C SER A 60 3.35 39.66 -8.02
N ASP A 61 2.64 38.86 -7.21
CA ASP A 61 3.17 37.63 -6.62
C ASP A 61 3.75 36.72 -7.72
N ILE A 62 5.07 36.62 -7.77
CA ILE A 62 5.82 35.83 -8.75
C ILE A 62 5.33 34.38 -8.72
N GLY A 63 4.97 33.83 -9.88
CA GLY A 63 4.71 32.40 -10.06
C GLY A 63 3.30 31.89 -9.70
N LYS A 64 2.36 32.73 -9.25
CA LYS A 64 0.98 32.28 -9.00
C LYS A 64 0.15 32.38 -10.28
N SER A 65 -0.16 31.22 -10.87
CA SER A 65 -1.07 31.17 -12.02
C SER A 65 -2.41 31.87 -11.70
N ALA A 66 -2.75 32.92 -12.45
CA ALA A 66 -3.98 33.71 -12.31
C ALA A 66 -5.26 32.92 -12.68
N PHE A 67 -5.18 31.60 -12.83
CA PHE A 67 -6.35 30.77 -13.08
C PHE A 67 -7.12 30.63 -11.76
N LYS A 68 -8.32 31.24 -11.71
CA LYS A 68 -9.23 31.36 -10.55
C LYS A 68 -9.03 32.57 -9.61
N GLY A 69 -8.46 33.69 -10.07
CA GLY A 69 -8.48 34.95 -9.31
C GLY A 69 -7.50 35.08 -8.14
N ALA A 70 -6.40 34.31 -8.15
CA ALA A 70 -5.38 34.34 -7.10
C ALA A 70 -4.72 35.73 -6.90
N ASN A 71 -4.75 36.60 -7.92
CA ASN A 71 -4.27 37.98 -7.87
C ASN A 71 -5.15 38.93 -7.04
N TRP A 72 -6.34 38.49 -6.65
CA TRP A 72 -7.23 39.20 -5.72
C TRP A 72 -7.26 38.57 -4.33
N GLY A 73 -6.43 37.56 -4.07
CA GLY A 73 -6.34 36.90 -2.78
C GLY A 73 -5.82 37.85 -1.69
N ALA A 74 -6.24 37.63 -0.44
CA ALA A 74 -5.93 38.52 0.69
C ALA A 74 -4.42 38.77 0.92
N LYS A 75 -3.55 37.87 0.46
CA LYS A 75 -2.09 37.98 0.60
C LYS A 75 -1.40 38.71 -0.57
N SER A 76 -2.08 38.90 -1.70
CA SER A 76 -1.53 39.55 -2.90
C SER A 76 -1.52 41.08 -2.80
N SER A 77 -0.61 41.77 -3.48
CA SER A 77 -0.50 43.25 -3.45
C SER A 77 -1.77 43.95 -3.91
N LEU A 78 -2.37 43.50 -5.01
CA LEU A 78 -3.65 44.02 -5.51
C LEU A 78 -4.81 43.69 -4.54
N GLY A 79 -4.80 42.52 -3.89
CA GLY A 79 -5.78 42.16 -2.86
C GLY A 79 -5.65 43.01 -1.58
N LYS A 80 -4.43 43.33 -1.15
CA LYS A 80 -4.16 44.25 -0.03
C LYS A 80 -4.62 45.66 -0.35
N PHE A 81 -4.33 46.15 -1.56
CA PHE A 81 -4.81 47.44 -2.06
C PHE A 81 -6.34 47.49 -2.04
N TYR A 82 -7.01 46.49 -2.63
CA TYR A 82 -8.48 46.40 -2.63
C TYR A 82 -9.06 46.44 -1.22
N LYS A 83 -8.48 45.69 -0.28
CA LYS A 83 -8.90 45.69 1.13
C LYS A 83 -8.71 47.07 1.78
N ALA A 84 -7.58 47.73 1.53
CA ALA A 84 -7.31 49.07 2.05
C ALA A 84 -8.29 50.13 1.51
N VAL A 85 -8.75 50.01 0.26
CA VAL A 85 -9.78 50.87 -0.32
C VAL A 85 -11.15 50.60 0.33
N VAL A 86 -11.54 49.33 0.46
CA VAL A 86 -12.82 48.95 1.10
C VAL A 86 -12.86 49.36 2.58
N GLU A 87 -11.74 49.26 3.29
CA GLU A 87 -11.59 49.75 4.67
C GLU A 87 -11.46 51.28 4.78
N ARG A 88 -11.55 52.01 3.66
CA ARG A 88 -11.38 53.48 3.56
C ARG A 88 -10.04 54.01 4.10
N LYS A 89 -9.00 53.19 4.11
CA LYS A 89 -7.61 53.64 4.35
C LYS A 89 -7.05 54.39 3.14
N ILE A 90 -7.48 54.00 1.94
CA ILE A 90 -7.23 54.72 0.69
C ILE A 90 -8.58 55.23 0.19
N THR A 91 -8.76 56.55 0.18
CA THR A 91 -10.04 57.20 -0.18
C THR A 91 -10.01 57.90 -1.52
N SER A 92 -8.84 58.00 -2.16
CA SER A 92 -8.66 58.60 -3.48
C SER A 92 -7.40 58.08 -4.15
N GLY A 93 -7.44 57.86 -5.45
CA GLY A 93 -6.30 57.40 -6.22
C GLY A 93 -6.68 57.01 -7.64
N VAL A 94 -5.69 56.72 -8.48
CA VAL A 94 -5.90 56.15 -9.81
C VAL A 94 -5.16 54.82 -9.91
N LEU A 95 -5.88 53.73 -10.21
CA LEU A 95 -5.29 52.44 -10.52
C LEU A 95 -4.94 52.38 -12.01
N VAL A 96 -3.66 52.30 -12.33
CA VAL A 96 -3.14 52.30 -13.70
C VAL A 96 -2.73 50.89 -14.09
N CYS A 97 -3.17 50.46 -15.26
CA CYS A 97 -2.82 49.16 -15.82
C CYS A 97 -2.57 49.26 -17.33
N GLU A 98 -1.71 48.38 -17.85
CA GLU A 98 -1.45 48.29 -19.30
C GLU A 98 -2.73 47.94 -20.07
N ASN A 99 -3.47 46.93 -19.59
CA ASN A 99 -4.72 46.43 -20.17
C ASN A 99 -5.60 45.82 -19.06
N ILE A 100 -6.92 45.96 -19.15
CA ILE A 100 -7.90 45.37 -18.21
C ILE A 100 -7.77 43.84 -18.13
N ASP A 101 -7.38 43.16 -19.22
CA ASP A 101 -7.04 41.73 -19.30
C ASP A 101 -5.94 41.32 -18.29
N ARG A 102 -5.16 42.29 -17.79
CA ARG A 102 -4.13 42.12 -16.76
C ARG A 102 -4.71 42.09 -15.36
N LEU A 103 -5.78 42.84 -15.10
CA LEU A 103 -6.48 42.96 -13.81
C LEU A 103 -7.50 41.83 -13.58
N VAL A 104 -8.21 41.39 -14.62
CA VAL A 104 -9.37 40.48 -14.50
C VAL A 104 -9.26 39.23 -15.37
N ARG A 105 -9.20 38.06 -14.72
CA ARG A 105 -9.39 36.70 -15.29
C ARG A 105 -10.37 35.89 -14.42
N LEU A 106 -11.39 36.58 -13.91
CA LEU A 106 -12.51 36.05 -13.11
C LEU A 106 -13.76 35.91 -14.00
N SER A 107 -14.84 35.37 -13.44
CA SER A 107 -16.15 35.48 -14.09
C SER A 107 -16.51 36.96 -14.32
N ASN A 108 -17.19 37.29 -15.43
CA ASN A 108 -17.54 38.67 -15.78
C ASN A 108 -18.20 39.43 -14.63
N TYR A 109 -19.02 38.74 -13.85
CA TYR A 109 -19.75 39.30 -12.71
C TYR A 109 -18.83 39.69 -11.54
N GLU A 110 -17.92 38.80 -11.12
CA GLU A 110 -16.99 39.08 -10.02
C GLU A 110 -15.97 40.16 -10.38
N ALA A 111 -15.48 40.12 -11.63
CA ALA A 111 -14.60 41.14 -12.20
C ALA A 111 -15.26 42.52 -12.12
N ASN A 112 -16.49 42.64 -12.62
CA ASN A 112 -17.22 43.89 -12.63
C ASN A 112 -17.51 44.39 -11.21
N ASN A 113 -17.92 43.51 -10.28
CA ASN A 113 -18.19 43.88 -8.90
C ASN A 113 -16.95 44.50 -8.22
N LYS A 114 -15.77 43.88 -8.40
CA LYS A 114 -14.51 44.38 -7.81
C LYS A 114 -14.09 45.73 -8.38
N LEU A 115 -14.11 45.89 -9.70
CA LEU A 115 -13.72 47.16 -10.34
C LEU A 115 -14.73 48.27 -10.05
N SER A 116 -16.03 47.96 -10.07
CA SER A 116 -17.08 48.90 -9.67
C SER A 116 -16.94 49.32 -8.20
N THR A 117 -16.60 48.40 -7.30
CA THR A 117 -16.34 48.72 -5.89
C THR A 117 -15.19 49.71 -5.75
N LEU A 118 -14.09 49.53 -6.49
CA LEU A 118 -12.96 50.48 -6.47
C LEU A 118 -13.41 51.88 -6.93
N ILE A 119 -14.10 51.95 -8.07
CA ILE A 119 -14.61 53.19 -8.65
C ILE A 119 -15.58 53.91 -7.69
N MET A 120 -16.52 53.18 -7.09
CA MET A 120 -17.47 53.73 -6.12
C MET A 120 -16.81 54.22 -4.83
N ASN A 121 -15.63 53.69 -4.46
CA ASN A 121 -14.87 54.11 -3.29
C ASN A 121 -13.77 55.15 -3.63
N GLY A 122 -13.88 55.81 -4.78
CA GLY A 122 -13.03 56.96 -5.13
C GLY A 122 -11.71 56.60 -5.82
N ILE A 123 -11.58 55.36 -6.31
CA ILE A 123 -10.42 54.92 -7.11
C ILE A 123 -10.81 54.82 -8.58
N ASP A 124 -10.29 55.75 -9.38
CA ASP A 124 -10.50 55.72 -10.83
C ASP A 124 -9.53 54.73 -11.49
N ILE A 125 -9.90 54.12 -12.63
CA ILE A 125 -9.08 53.10 -13.29
C ILE A 125 -8.63 53.62 -14.65
N LEU A 126 -7.34 53.56 -14.95
CA LEU A 126 -6.75 54.00 -16.21
C LEU A 126 -6.15 52.80 -16.97
N GLU A 127 -6.59 52.61 -18.20
CA GLU A 127 -6.04 51.62 -19.13
C GLU A 127 -5.14 52.31 -20.16
N VAL A 128 -3.86 51.96 -20.16
CA VAL A 128 -2.84 52.63 -20.99
C VAL A 128 -2.98 52.26 -22.47
N GLU A 129 -3.28 51.00 -22.81
CA GLU A 129 -3.38 50.55 -24.21
C GLU A 129 -4.53 51.24 -24.97
N SER A 130 -5.65 51.47 -24.31
CA SER A 130 -6.83 52.13 -24.91
C SER A 130 -6.90 53.63 -24.61
N GLY A 131 -6.09 54.13 -23.67
CA GLY A 131 -6.20 55.47 -23.10
C GLY A 131 -7.50 55.76 -22.36
N SER A 132 -8.28 54.72 -22.02
CA SER A 132 -9.59 54.88 -21.40
C SER A 132 -9.47 55.05 -19.88
N CYS A 133 -10.20 56.01 -19.33
CA CYS A 133 -10.36 56.19 -17.90
C CYS A 133 -11.79 55.82 -17.46
N PHE A 134 -11.89 54.94 -16.45
CA PHE A 134 -13.13 54.46 -15.88
C PHE A 134 -13.34 55.10 -14.51
N SER A 135 -14.41 55.90 -14.40
CA SER A 135 -14.71 56.69 -13.21
C SER A 135 -16.22 56.80 -13.01
N ASN A 136 -16.66 56.95 -11.75
CA ASN A 136 -18.04 57.31 -11.43
C ASN A 136 -18.40 58.73 -11.92
N ARG A 137 -17.39 59.57 -12.21
CA ARG A 137 -17.58 60.92 -12.78
C ARG A 137 -17.85 60.89 -14.29
N ILE A 138 -17.63 59.76 -14.95
CA ILE A 138 -17.84 59.55 -16.39
C ILE A 138 -18.81 58.37 -16.53
N PRO A 139 -20.13 58.60 -16.48
CA PRO A 139 -21.12 57.51 -16.46
C PRO A 139 -20.98 56.53 -17.64
N GLU A 140 -20.63 57.04 -18.82
CA GLU A 140 -20.49 56.25 -20.05
C GLU A 140 -19.31 55.26 -19.97
N SER A 141 -18.31 55.55 -19.12
CA SER A 141 -17.13 54.70 -18.96
C SER A 141 -17.49 53.32 -18.38
N SER A 142 -18.58 53.22 -17.61
CA SER A 142 -19.07 51.95 -17.07
C SER A 142 -19.46 50.95 -18.16
N THR A 143 -20.05 51.42 -19.26
CA THR A 143 -20.44 50.57 -20.39
C THR A 143 -19.20 50.08 -21.14
N VAL A 144 -18.23 50.97 -21.38
CA VAL A 144 -16.96 50.63 -22.03
C VAL A 144 -16.16 49.63 -21.19
N LEU A 145 -16.12 49.81 -19.87
CA LEU A 145 -15.48 48.89 -18.94
C LEU A 145 -16.08 47.47 -19.05
N ASN A 146 -17.40 47.35 -19.08
CA ASN A 146 -18.09 46.07 -19.22
C ASN A 146 -17.82 45.38 -20.57
N MET A 147 -17.74 46.15 -21.66
CA MET A 147 -17.35 45.62 -22.96
C MET A 147 -15.91 45.08 -22.94
N SER A 148 -14.97 45.83 -22.36
CA SER A 148 -13.57 45.41 -22.22
C SER A 148 -13.43 44.13 -21.37
N ILE A 149 -14.13 44.04 -20.24
CA ILE A 149 -14.17 42.83 -19.40
C ILE A 149 -14.71 41.63 -20.19
N SER A 150 -15.79 41.83 -20.95
CA SER A 150 -16.42 40.76 -21.74
C SER A 150 -15.50 40.26 -22.85
N ARG A 151 -14.77 41.16 -23.53
CA ARG A 151 -13.76 40.82 -24.55
C ARG A 151 -12.64 39.97 -23.93
N ALA A 152 -12.09 40.39 -22.80
CA ALA A 152 -11.03 39.70 -22.05
C ALA A 152 -11.40 38.25 -21.72
N TYR A 153 -12.63 38.07 -21.22
CA TYR A 153 -13.18 36.77 -20.83
C TYR A 153 -13.41 35.86 -22.03
N ASN A 154 -14.01 36.38 -23.10
CA ASN A 154 -14.29 35.61 -24.31
C ASN A 154 -13.01 35.11 -24.99
N GLU A 155 -11.97 35.95 -25.06
CA GLU A 155 -10.68 35.55 -25.63
C GLU A 155 -9.99 34.48 -24.76
N SER A 156 -10.08 34.60 -23.44
CA SER A 156 -9.56 33.61 -22.49
C SER A 156 -10.31 32.27 -22.60
N LEU A 157 -11.65 32.31 -22.67
CA LEU A 157 -12.51 31.15 -22.87
C LEU A 157 -12.21 30.47 -24.21
N ARG A 158 -12.03 31.26 -25.28
CA ARG A 158 -11.66 30.80 -26.61
C ARG A 158 -10.32 30.07 -26.57
N LYS A 159 -9.25 30.68 -26.03
CA LYS A 159 -7.94 30.02 -25.90
C LYS A 159 -8.01 28.70 -25.13
N SER A 160 -8.77 28.66 -24.04
CA SER A 160 -9.02 27.44 -23.27
C SER A 160 -9.76 26.38 -24.10
N ASN A 161 -10.82 26.75 -24.81
CA ASN A 161 -11.61 25.83 -25.62
C ASN A 161 -10.83 25.30 -26.82
N PHE A 162 -10.07 26.15 -27.51
CA PHE A 162 -9.19 25.75 -28.61
C PHE A 162 -8.07 24.82 -28.14
N SER A 163 -7.45 25.10 -26.99
CA SER A 163 -6.44 24.21 -26.40
C SER A 163 -7.02 22.81 -26.10
N LYS A 164 -8.22 22.75 -25.49
CA LYS A 164 -8.93 21.48 -25.22
C LYS A 164 -9.29 20.73 -26.51
N LYS A 165 -9.84 21.41 -27.52
CA LYS A 165 -10.17 20.82 -28.82
C LYS A 165 -8.93 20.29 -29.54
N SER A 166 -7.85 21.07 -29.57
CA SER A 166 -6.56 20.67 -30.14
C SER A 166 -5.97 19.45 -29.41
N TRP A 167 -6.07 19.40 -28.08
CA TRP A 167 -5.62 18.25 -27.30
C TRP A 167 -6.45 17.00 -27.60
N LYS A 168 -7.78 17.13 -27.66
CA LYS A 168 -8.68 16.01 -27.99
C LYS A 168 -8.39 15.46 -29.39
N LYS A 169 -8.17 16.34 -30.38
CA LYS A 169 -7.80 15.94 -31.74
C LYS A 169 -6.46 15.21 -31.78
N ARG A 170 -5.42 15.74 -31.13
CA ARG A 170 -4.11 15.07 -31.04
C ARG A 170 -4.18 13.71 -30.35
N LYS A 171 -5.00 13.58 -29.30
CA LYS A 171 -5.22 12.30 -28.62
C LYS A 171 -5.85 11.26 -29.55
N ALA A 172 -6.89 11.63 -30.29
CA ALA A 172 -7.54 10.74 -31.26
C ALA A 172 -6.58 10.31 -32.39
N THR A 173 -5.82 11.25 -32.95
CA THR A 173 -4.83 10.93 -34.00
C THR A 173 -3.69 10.04 -33.49
N ALA A 174 -3.24 10.22 -32.25
CA ALA A 174 -2.25 9.34 -31.63
C ALA A 174 -2.78 7.92 -31.42
N GLU A 175 -4.08 7.77 -31.11
CA GLU A 175 -4.75 6.50 -30.92
C GLU A 175 -4.99 5.76 -32.25
N GLU A 176 -5.40 6.47 -33.29
CA GLU A 176 -5.68 5.90 -34.63
C GLU A 176 -4.42 5.60 -35.45
N GLN A 177 -3.42 6.49 -35.39
CA GLN A 177 -2.25 6.45 -36.29
C GLN A 177 -0.93 6.12 -35.59
N GLY A 178 -0.95 5.93 -34.26
CA GLY A 178 0.27 5.64 -33.47
C GLY A 178 1.27 6.81 -33.40
N THR A 179 0.83 8.03 -33.67
CA THR A 179 1.67 9.23 -33.70
C THR A 179 2.02 9.74 -32.30
N ALA A 180 3.19 10.35 -32.16
CA ALA A 180 3.63 10.92 -30.88
C ALA A 180 2.74 12.09 -30.44
N LEU A 181 2.29 12.06 -29.18
CA LEU A 181 1.26 12.97 -28.68
C LEU A 181 1.79 14.38 -28.35
N ASN A 182 2.99 14.45 -27.77
CA ASN A 182 3.57 15.72 -27.31
C ASN A 182 5.10 15.71 -27.31
N ASN A 183 5.67 16.92 -27.30
CA ASN A 183 7.12 17.14 -27.24
C ASN A 183 7.74 16.83 -25.86
N ASN A 184 6.91 16.60 -24.84
CA ASN A 184 7.38 16.34 -23.49
C ASN A 184 7.38 14.84 -23.22
N THR A 185 8.44 14.17 -23.68
CA THR A 185 8.58 12.72 -23.59
C THR A 185 9.19 12.29 -22.24
N PRO A 186 8.83 11.10 -21.72
CA PRO A 186 9.55 10.48 -20.61
C PRO A 186 11.05 10.31 -20.94
N ASP A 187 11.92 10.33 -19.92
CA ASP A 187 13.38 10.32 -20.11
C ASP A 187 13.97 9.05 -20.79
N TRP A 188 13.16 8.01 -20.98
CA TRP A 188 13.52 6.79 -21.73
C TRP A 188 13.02 6.82 -23.19
N LEU A 189 12.38 7.91 -23.60
CA LEU A 189 11.89 8.17 -24.96
C LEU A 189 12.46 9.46 -25.53
N SER A 190 12.83 9.39 -26.80
CA SER A 190 13.13 10.53 -27.65
C SER A 190 12.12 10.59 -28.80
N LEU A 191 12.03 11.72 -29.48
CA LEU A 191 11.19 11.87 -30.66
C LEU A 191 12.03 11.67 -31.91
N SER A 192 11.41 11.12 -32.96
CA SER A 192 12.00 11.15 -34.30
C SER A 192 12.19 12.58 -34.80
N GLU A 193 13.06 12.78 -35.80
CA GLU A 193 13.29 14.09 -36.43
C GLU A 193 11.97 14.72 -36.92
N ASP A 194 11.08 13.89 -37.48
CA ASP A 194 9.75 14.29 -37.94
C ASP A 194 8.72 14.52 -36.81
N LYS A 195 9.10 14.23 -35.56
CA LYS A 195 8.25 14.29 -34.35
C LYS A 195 6.98 13.45 -34.41
N GLN A 196 6.95 12.47 -35.33
CA GLN A 196 5.80 11.58 -35.54
C GLN A 196 5.89 10.30 -34.70
N ALA A 197 7.09 9.86 -34.32
CA ALA A 197 7.30 8.58 -33.63
C ALA A 197 8.15 8.71 -32.36
N TYR A 198 7.96 7.77 -31.43
CA TYR A 198 8.81 7.62 -30.25
C TYR A 198 9.98 6.68 -30.53
N ILE A 199 11.20 7.14 -30.22
CA ILE A 199 12.43 6.36 -30.29
C ILE A 199 12.85 5.97 -28.87
N ILE A 200 13.02 4.68 -28.64
CA ILE A 200 13.36 4.11 -27.33
C ILE A 200 14.86 4.27 -27.06
N ASN A 201 15.22 4.82 -25.89
CA ASN A 201 16.60 4.81 -25.41
C ASN A 201 16.88 3.46 -24.73
N THR A 202 17.53 2.55 -25.47
CA THR A 202 17.81 1.17 -25.04
C THR A 202 18.62 1.10 -23.73
N VAL A 203 19.61 1.98 -23.56
CA VAL A 203 20.46 2.02 -22.34
C VAL A 203 19.62 2.37 -21.10
N ASN A 204 18.76 3.38 -21.21
CA ASN A 204 17.90 3.77 -20.10
C ASN A 204 16.82 2.72 -19.81
N VAL A 205 16.31 2.07 -20.87
CA VAL A 205 15.37 0.95 -20.74
C VAL A 205 15.98 -0.23 -20.01
N GLU A 206 17.21 -0.63 -20.35
CA GLU A 206 17.87 -1.76 -19.71
C GLU A 206 18.05 -1.54 -18.21
N LYS A 207 18.44 -0.33 -17.81
CA LYS A 207 18.54 0.07 -16.40
C LYS A 207 17.20 -0.04 -15.68
N ILE A 208 16.12 0.43 -16.31
CA ILE A 208 14.76 0.34 -15.74
C ILE A 208 14.34 -1.13 -15.63
N THR A 209 14.56 -1.94 -16.67
CA THR A 209 14.25 -3.37 -16.65
C THR A 209 15.01 -4.11 -15.55
N ASN A 210 16.29 -3.76 -15.32
CA ASN A 210 17.08 -4.32 -14.22
C ASN A 210 16.49 -3.95 -12.86
N ILE A 211 16.00 -2.71 -12.67
CA ILE A 211 15.29 -2.31 -11.44
C ILE A 211 14.06 -3.20 -11.20
N PHE A 212 13.25 -3.45 -12.23
CA PHE A 212 12.08 -4.32 -12.11
C PHE A 212 12.49 -5.75 -11.73
N LYS A 213 13.51 -6.32 -12.39
CA LYS A 213 14.05 -7.65 -12.08
C LYS A 213 14.59 -7.73 -10.64
N MET A 214 15.37 -6.74 -10.20
CA MET A 214 15.92 -6.67 -8.85
C MET A 214 14.80 -6.65 -7.79
N TYR A 215 13.72 -5.89 -8.05
CA TYR A 215 12.58 -5.81 -7.15
C TYR A 215 11.80 -7.13 -7.08
N VAL A 216 11.53 -7.77 -8.22
CA VAL A 216 10.90 -9.11 -8.27
C VAL A 216 11.74 -10.16 -7.56
N ASN A 217 13.07 -10.05 -7.63
CA ASN A 217 14.01 -10.92 -6.93
C ASN A 217 14.11 -10.61 -5.41
N GLY A 218 13.25 -9.75 -4.88
CA GLY A 218 13.12 -9.49 -3.44
C GLY A 218 14.04 -8.41 -2.88
N MET A 219 14.77 -7.66 -3.72
CA MET A 219 15.49 -6.48 -3.21
C MET A 219 14.51 -5.34 -2.95
N GLY A 220 14.51 -4.83 -1.71
CA GLY A 220 13.76 -3.63 -1.37
C GLY A 220 14.31 -2.38 -2.08
N VAL A 221 13.46 -1.37 -2.28
CA VAL A 221 13.80 -0.11 -3.00
C VAL A 221 15.08 0.54 -2.46
N THR A 222 15.29 0.52 -1.15
CA THR A 222 16.49 1.06 -0.51
C THR A 222 17.76 0.31 -0.89
N GLU A 223 17.70 -1.01 -1.00
CA GLU A 223 18.84 -1.84 -1.39
C GLU A 223 19.13 -1.62 -2.88
N ILE A 224 18.10 -1.58 -3.73
CA ILE A 224 18.23 -1.29 -5.16
C ILE A 224 18.97 0.03 -5.38
N VAL A 225 18.57 1.11 -4.68
CA VAL A 225 19.24 2.41 -4.78
C VAL A 225 20.72 2.33 -4.39
N LYS A 226 21.04 1.60 -3.31
CA LYS A 226 22.43 1.43 -2.87
C LYS A 226 23.25 0.66 -3.89
N THR A 227 22.74 -0.45 -4.40
CA THR A 227 23.43 -1.29 -5.38
C THR A 227 23.69 -0.52 -6.67
N LEU A 228 22.69 0.20 -7.21
CA LEU A 228 22.86 1.00 -8.42
C LEU A 228 23.89 2.12 -8.24
N ASN A 229 23.82 2.84 -7.12
CA ASN A 229 24.78 3.92 -6.86
C ASN A 229 26.21 3.39 -6.60
N ALA A 230 26.35 2.21 -5.98
CA ALA A 230 27.65 1.57 -5.74
C ALA A 230 28.29 1.07 -7.05
N ASN A 231 27.47 0.55 -7.97
CA ASN A 231 27.92 0.10 -9.30
C ASN A 231 28.24 1.26 -10.25
N GLY A 232 27.96 2.51 -9.86
CA GLY A 232 28.11 3.68 -10.72
C GLY A 232 27.01 3.83 -11.78
N ASP A 233 25.93 3.05 -11.68
CA ASP A 233 24.80 3.07 -12.61
C ASP A 233 23.97 4.33 -12.42
N ARG A 234 24.37 5.42 -13.10
CA ARG A 234 23.65 6.69 -13.07
C ARG A 234 22.50 6.74 -14.08
N TYR A 235 21.46 7.49 -13.74
CA TYR A 235 20.33 7.78 -14.62
C TYR A 235 20.35 9.26 -15.00
N ASN A 236 20.58 9.56 -16.29
CA ASN A 236 20.80 10.92 -16.79
C ASN A 236 21.84 11.69 -15.95
N ASP A 237 23.00 11.07 -15.74
CA ASP A 237 24.14 11.59 -14.96
C ASP A 237 23.87 11.87 -13.47
N ARG A 238 22.68 11.50 -12.97
CA ARG A 238 22.29 11.63 -11.57
C ARG A 238 22.26 10.26 -10.88
N GLY A 239 22.59 10.25 -9.59
CA GLY A 239 22.43 9.08 -8.74
C GLY A 239 20.95 8.74 -8.53
N TRP A 240 20.66 7.47 -8.28
CA TRP A 240 19.33 7.01 -7.92
C TRP A 240 18.96 7.48 -6.52
N ASN A 241 17.68 7.82 -6.35
CA ASN A 241 17.10 8.08 -5.04
C ASN A 241 15.82 7.24 -4.87
N LEU A 242 15.36 7.12 -3.62
CA LEU A 242 14.21 6.28 -3.26
C LEU A 242 12.94 6.67 -4.01
N VAL A 243 12.66 7.97 -4.11
CA VAL A 243 11.44 8.51 -4.74
C VAL A 243 11.45 8.22 -6.24
N THR A 244 12.59 8.39 -6.90
CA THR A 244 12.76 8.12 -8.33
C THR A 244 12.52 6.65 -8.64
N VAL A 245 13.12 5.73 -7.88
CA VAL A 245 12.91 4.29 -8.10
C VAL A 245 11.45 3.93 -7.85
N TYR A 246 10.85 4.40 -6.75
CA TYR A 246 9.44 4.13 -6.42
C TYR A 246 8.50 4.64 -7.52
N ASN A 247 8.74 5.86 -8.03
CA ASN A 247 7.95 6.43 -9.11
C ASN A 247 8.11 5.65 -10.43
N LYS A 248 9.32 5.19 -10.77
CA LYS A 248 9.55 4.38 -11.98
C LYS A 248 8.85 3.03 -11.89
N LEU A 249 8.88 2.35 -10.75
CA LEU A 249 8.18 1.08 -10.55
C LEU A 249 6.65 1.19 -10.67
N ARG A 250 6.09 2.41 -10.53
CA ARG A 250 4.65 2.71 -10.64
C ARG A 250 4.27 3.41 -11.95
N ASP A 251 5.23 3.64 -12.84
CA ASP A 251 5.03 4.45 -14.03
C ASP A 251 4.35 3.63 -15.14
N ARG A 252 3.02 3.75 -15.24
CA ARG A 252 2.20 3.07 -16.26
C ARG A 252 2.57 3.45 -17.70
N ARG A 253 3.42 4.47 -17.93
CA ARG A 253 3.95 4.74 -19.26
C ARG A 253 4.90 3.64 -19.74
N LEU A 254 5.55 2.92 -18.82
CA LEU A 254 6.49 1.84 -19.15
C LEU A 254 5.80 0.61 -19.74
N ASN A 255 4.54 0.36 -19.38
CA ASN A 255 3.70 -0.67 -20.02
C ASN A 255 2.75 -0.06 -21.09
N GLY A 256 3.09 1.13 -21.60
CA GLY A 256 2.47 1.73 -22.77
C GLY A 256 1.30 2.69 -22.50
N TYR A 257 0.82 2.80 -21.26
CA TYR A 257 -0.39 3.54 -20.95
C TYR A 257 -0.15 5.05 -20.72
N LEU A 258 -1.03 5.86 -21.31
CA LEU A 258 -1.22 7.26 -20.94
C LEU A 258 -2.36 7.37 -19.93
N VAL A 259 -2.00 7.63 -18.67
CA VAL A 259 -2.97 7.89 -17.60
C VAL A 259 -3.39 9.36 -17.62
N GLY A 260 -4.70 9.62 -17.65
CA GLY A 260 -5.23 10.97 -17.63
C GLY A 260 -4.84 11.73 -16.35
N LYS A 261 -4.60 13.04 -16.44
CA LYS A 261 -4.42 13.87 -15.25
C LYS A 261 -5.72 13.88 -14.43
N TYR A 262 -5.66 13.39 -13.20
CA TYR A 262 -6.74 13.49 -12.23
C TYR A 262 -6.42 14.57 -11.19
N LYS A 263 -7.47 15.23 -10.67
CA LYS A 263 -7.29 16.22 -9.61
C LYS A 263 -7.04 15.52 -8.28
N THR A 264 -5.85 15.67 -7.75
CA THR A 264 -5.57 15.35 -6.34
C THR A 264 -6.18 16.44 -5.45
N VAL A 265 -7.02 16.03 -4.52
CA VAL A 265 -7.51 16.89 -3.44
C VAL A 265 -6.37 17.04 -2.44
N SER A 266 -5.81 18.24 -2.34
CA SER A 266 -4.76 18.60 -1.39
C SER A 266 -5.28 18.55 0.04
N GLN A 267 -4.39 18.23 0.97
CA GLN A 267 -4.64 18.31 2.41
C GLN A 267 -5.00 19.76 2.80
N ARG A 268 -5.89 19.93 3.77
CA ARG A 268 -6.19 21.23 4.40
C ARG A 268 -5.56 21.28 5.80
N ASP A 269 -5.18 22.47 6.23
CA ASP A 269 -4.49 22.66 7.51
C ASP A 269 -5.41 22.37 8.71
N ASP A 270 -6.73 22.56 8.56
CA ASP A 270 -7.76 22.38 9.59
C ASP A 270 -8.71 21.20 9.29
N GLU A 271 -8.22 20.08 8.75
CA GLU A 271 -9.08 18.91 8.44
C GLU A 271 -9.27 17.98 9.65
N THR A 272 -10.50 17.53 9.88
CA THR A 272 -10.81 16.45 10.84
C THR A 272 -10.43 15.07 10.28
N ASP A 273 -10.29 14.05 11.14
CA ASP A 273 -9.94 12.68 10.71
C ASP A 273 -10.94 12.10 9.68
N GLU A 274 -12.24 12.38 9.85
CA GLU A 274 -13.28 11.92 8.93
C GLU A 274 -13.19 12.62 7.56
N GLU A 275 -12.87 13.92 7.55
CA GLU A 275 -12.64 14.68 6.31
C GLU A 275 -11.37 14.22 5.59
N ALA A 276 -10.32 13.90 6.34
CA ALA A 276 -9.08 13.33 5.82
C ALA A 276 -9.35 11.97 5.15
N GLU A 277 -10.15 11.11 5.78
CA GLU A 277 -10.54 9.81 5.22
C GLU A 277 -11.36 9.96 3.93
N LYS A 278 -12.38 10.83 3.94
CA LYS A 278 -13.19 11.14 2.74
C LYS A 278 -12.32 11.69 1.60
N ARG A 279 -11.34 12.55 1.90
CA ARG A 279 -10.37 13.09 0.95
C ARG A 279 -9.52 11.98 0.33
N LEU A 280 -8.95 11.10 1.16
CA LEU A 280 -8.12 9.98 0.71
C LEU A 280 -8.92 8.99 -0.16
N LEU A 281 -10.16 8.69 0.20
CA LEU A 281 -11.05 7.84 -0.59
C LEU A 281 -11.36 8.46 -1.95
N LYS A 282 -11.69 9.75 -1.98
CA LYS A 282 -11.97 10.49 -3.22
C LYS A 282 -10.76 10.52 -4.15
N ASN A 283 -9.56 10.70 -3.60
CA ASN A 283 -8.31 10.63 -4.36
C ASN A 283 -8.06 9.24 -4.94
N ARG A 284 -8.32 8.17 -4.17
CA ARG A 284 -8.20 6.79 -4.64
C ARG A 284 -9.17 6.50 -5.80
N LYS A 285 -10.44 6.89 -5.67
CA LYS A 285 -11.44 6.74 -6.74
C LYS A 285 -11.04 7.46 -8.02
N ALA A 286 -10.62 8.73 -7.91
CA ALA A 286 -10.19 9.52 -9.06
C ALA A 286 -8.95 8.91 -9.76
N ARG A 287 -7.99 8.38 -8.98
CA ARG A 287 -6.83 7.67 -9.53
C ARG A 287 -7.26 6.37 -10.24
N HIS A 288 -8.15 5.59 -9.64
CA HIS A 288 -8.63 4.33 -10.22
C HIS A 288 -9.36 4.57 -11.55
N GLU A 289 -10.29 5.52 -11.58
CA GLU A 289 -11.02 5.92 -12.80
C GLU A 289 -10.08 6.40 -13.91
N ALA A 290 -9.03 7.15 -13.56
CA ALA A 290 -8.02 7.58 -14.54
C ALA A 290 -7.19 6.42 -15.11
N ASN A 291 -6.98 5.35 -14.32
CA ASN A 291 -6.28 4.15 -14.79
C ASN A 291 -7.19 3.27 -15.66
N LEU A 292 -8.48 3.16 -15.35
CA LEU A 292 -9.46 2.46 -16.19
C LEU A 292 -9.61 3.10 -17.57
N ASN A 293 -9.60 4.43 -17.62
CA ASN A 293 -9.70 5.19 -18.87
C ASN A 293 -8.34 5.41 -19.57
N ALA A 294 -7.28 4.71 -19.13
CA ALA A 294 -5.96 4.86 -19.71
C ALA A 294 -5.91 4.17 -21.09
N ILE A 295 -5.32 4.85 -22.06
CA ILE A 295 -5.16 4.32 -23.43
C ILE A 295 -3.68 4.05 -23.69
N ARG A 296 -3.37 3.07 -24.55
CA ARG A 296 -1.98 2.78 -24.92
C ARG A 296 -1.53 3.71 -26.03
N ILE A 297 -0.51 4.51 -25.74
CA ILE A 297 0.12 5.46 -26.69
C ILE A 297 1.64 5.30 -26.69
N TYR A 298 2.23 4.91 -25.57
CA TYR A 298 3.67 4.73 -25.46
C TYR A 298 4.08 3.32 -25.90
N PRO A 299 5.31 3.14 -26.43
CA PRO A 299 5.82 1.81 -26.68
C PRO A 299 5.96 1.03 -25.37
N ILE A 300 5.69 -0.28 -25.43
CA ILE A 300 5.77 -1.18 -24.27
C ILE A 300 7.24 -1.53 -24.04
N VAL A 301 7.76 -1.15 -22.88
CA VAL A 301 9.13 -1.46 -22.45
C VAL A 301 9.14 -2.54 -21.38
N ILE A 302 8.17 -2.48 -20.47
CA ILE A 302 7.94 -3.50 -19.45
C ILE A 302 6.60 -4.17 -19.78
N GLY A 303 6.63 -5.48 -19.98
CA GLY A 303 5.41 -6.26 -20.23
C GLY A 303 4.43 -6.19 -19.06
N ASP A 304 3.14 -6.31 -19.35
CA ASP A 304 2.08 -6.17 -18.35
C ASP A 304 2.20 -7.18 -17.22
N GLU A 305 2.65 -8.40 -17.51
CA GLU A 305 2.86 -9.44 -16.50
C GLU A 305 3.91 -9.03 -15.45
N LEU A 306 5.08 -8.56 -15.91
CA LEU A 306 6.15 -8.09 -15.03
C LEU A 306 5.73 -6.84 -14.26
N PHE A 307 5.01 -5.93 -14.90
CA PHE A 307 4.52 -4.71 -14.27
C PHE A 307 3.49 -5.02 -13.16
N SER A 308 2.48 -5.83 -13.47
CA SER A 308 1.45 -6.27 -12.52
C SER A 308 2.05 -7.02 -11.33
N LYS A 309 3.11 -7.81 -11.57
CA LYS A 309 3.86 -8.47 -10.49
C LYS A 309 4.49 -7.52 -9.51
N VAL A 310 5.17 -6.50 -10.03
CA VAL A 310 5.80 -5.48 -9.18
C VAL A 310 4.75 -4.62 -8.47
N GLU A 311 3.63 -4.32 -9.13
CA GLU A 311 2.51 -3.58 -8.54
C GLU A 311 1.88 -4.33 -7.35
N SER A 312 1.59 -5.63 -7.52
CA SER A 312 1.06 -6.50 -6.46
C SER A 312 2.04 -6.63 -5.29
N LEU A 313 3.34 -6.84 -5.56
CA LEU A 313 4.37 -6.91 -4.52
C LEU A 313 4.46 -5.60 -3.71
N MET A 314 4.41 -4.46 -4.37
CA MET A 314 4.41 -3.17 -3.67
C MET A 314 3.11 -2.94 -2.87
N ASP A 315 1.95 -3.35 -3.39
CA ASP A 315 0.67 -3.18 -2.69
C ASP A 315 0.56 -4.09 -1.46
N LYS A 316 1.09 -5.32 -1.54
CA LYS A 316 1.25 -6.21 -0.38
C LYS A 316 2.12 -5.58 0.70
N ASN A 317 3.22 -4.94 0.33
CA ASN A 317 4.09 -4.22 1.27
C ASN A 317 3.43 -3.00 1.93
N ILE A 318 2.39 -2.43 1.30
CA ILE A 318 1.59 -1.30 1.85
C ILE A 318 0.48 -1.82 2.76
N GLN A 319 -0.21 -2.90 2.37
CA GLN A 319 -1.29 -3.53 3.13
C GLN A 319 -0.78 -4.26 4.38
N ALA A 320 0.43 -4.82 4.32
CA ALA A 320 1.21 -5.23 5.49
C ALA A 320 1.69 -3.98 6.24
N ARG A 321 0.78 -3.31 6.97
CA ARG A 321 1.09 -2.12 7.78
C ARG A 321 2.33 -2.39 8.64
N LYS A 322 3.37 -1.60 8.35
CA LYS A 322 4.78 -1.67 8.80
C LYS A 322 5.60 -2.75 8.08
N PRO A 323 6.48 -2.39 7.13
CA PRO A 323 7.61 -3.27 6.83
C PRO A 323 8.31 -3.56 8.15
N ARG A 324 8.31 -4.83 8.56
CA ARG A 324 9.03 -5.30 9.75
C ARG A 324 10.47 -4.87 9.56
N SER A 325 10.90 -3.85 10.30
CA SER A 325 12.24 -3.28 10.22
C SER A 325 13.25 -4.40 10.33
N THR A 326 13.82 -4.80 9.20
CA THR A 326 14.91 -5.74 9.16
C THR A 326 16.13 -4.92 9.54
N THR A 327 16.58 -5.07 10.80
CA THR A 327 17.79 -4.43 11.27
C THR A 327 18.93 -4.67 10.27
N THR A 328 19.77 -3.67 10.04
CA THR A 328 20.80 -3.67 8.98
C THR A 328 21.68 -4.92 8.97
N LYS A 329 21.86 -5.58 10.13
CA LYS A 329 22.67 -6.79 10.30
C LYS A 329 21.88 -8.11 10.40
N GLN A 330 20.55 -8.06 10.45
CA GLN A 330 19.70 -9.25 10.59
C GLN A 330 20.19 -10.27 11.63
N ARG A 331 20.47 -9.76 12.84
CA ARG A 331 20.95 -10.60 13.95
C ARG A 331 19.98 -11.71 14.30
N ASN A 332 18.68 -11.44 14.19
CA ASN A 332 17.63 -12.44 14.19
C ASN A 332 17.26 -12.79 12.73
N LEU A 333 17.54 -14.02 12.32
CA LEU A 333 17.17 -14.58 11.02
C LEU A 333 15.66 -14.79 10.91
N PHE A 334 14.99 -15.01 12.03
CA PHE A 334 13.54 -15.20 12.12
C PHE A 334 12.84 -13.90 12.49
N ASN A 335 13.50 -12.75 12.30
CA ASN A 335 12.92 -11.45 12.60
C ASN A 335 11.57 -11.29 11.88
N GLY A 336 10.55 -10.91 12.62
CA GLY A 336 9.19 -10.79 12.09
C GLY A 336 8.30 -12.03 12.27
N ILE A 337 8.88 -13.23 12.28
CA ILE A 337 8.11 -14.48 12.46
C ILE A 337 8.34 -15.11 13.84
N SER A 338 9.47 -14.85 14.51
CA SER A 338 9.74 -15.36 15.86
C SER A 338 8.92 -14.65 16.93
N ARG A 339 8.14 -15.41 17.70
CA ARG A 339 7.26 -14.97 18.79
C ARG A 339 7.61 -15.68 20.11
N CYS A 340 7.25 -15.05 21.22
CA CYS A 340 7.38 -15.65 22.55
C CYS A 340 6.25 -16.67 22.73
N LEU A 341 6.58 -17.88 23.16
CA LEU A 341 5.56 -18.91 23.43
C LEU A 341 4.63 -18.53 24.59
N VAL A 342 5.14 -17.81 25.60
CA VAL A 342 4.38 -17.44 26.82
C VAL A 342 3.40 -16.29 26.57
N CYS A 343 3.80 -15.24 25.85
CA CYS A 343 2.99 -14.01 25.71
C CYS A 343 2.70 -13.58 24.27
N GLY A 344 3.14 -14.35 23.26
CA GLY A 344 2.94 -14.04 21.84
C GLY A 344 3.72 -12.81 21.31
N SER A 345 4.42 -12.08 22.18
CA SER A 345 5.19 -10.88 21.79
C SER A 345 6.39 -11.22 20.90
N PRO A 346 6.88 -10.29 20.07
CA PRO A 346 8.06 -10.53 19.23
C PRO A 346 9.30 -10.95 20.05
N MET A 347 10.10 -11.86 19.49
CA MET A 347 11.40 -12.24 20.06
C MET A 347 12.54 -11.46 19.41
N ASN A 348 13.47 -10.97 20.23
CA ASN A 348 14.68 -10.28 19.81
C ASN A 348 15.92 -11.12 20.14
N VAL A 349 17.00 -10.90 19.40
CA VAL A 349 18.30 -11.51 19.71
C VAL A 349 19.13 -10.55 20.56
N GLN A 350 19.45 -10.99 21.77
CA GLN A 350 20.38 -10.32 22.68
C GLN A 350 21.75 -11.00 22.62
N SER A 351 22.81 -10.21 22.43
CA SER A 351 24.18 -10.68 22.57
C SER A 351 24.68 -10.36 23.99
N MET A 352 25.31 -11.35 24.62
CA MET A 352 25.98 -11.21 25.91
C MET A 352 27.43 -10.76 25.73
N SER A 353 28.09 -10.33 26.81
CA SER A 353 29.50 -9.88 26.79
C SER A 353 30.47 -10.95 26.29
N ASN A 354 30.16 -12.23 26.52
CA ASN A 354 30.92 -13.38 26.03
C ASN A 354 30.66 -13.74 24.56
N GLY A 355 29.90 -12.93 23.81
CA GLY A 355 29.55 -13.18 22.41
C GLY A 355 28.39 -14.18 22.21
N SER A 356 27.89 -14.83 23.27
CA SER A 356 26.75 -15.74 23.17
C SER A 356 25.46 -14.98 22.85
N GLN A 357 24.62 -15.57 22.00
CA GLN A 357 23.38 -14.97 21.53
C GLN A 357 22.16 -15.72 22.07
N TYR A 358 21.15 -14.97 22.50
CA TYR A 358 19.91 -15.53 23.06
C TYR A 358 18.68 -14.86 22.47
N PHE A 359 17.66 -15.66 22.22
CA PHE A 359 16.29 -15.23 22.02
C PHE A 359 15.75 -14.68 23.35
N ARG A 360 15.22 -13.46 23.32
CA ARG A 360 14.61 -12.77 24.45
C ARG A 360 13.29 -12.13 24.04
N CYS A 361 12.27 -12.29 24.88
CA CYS A 361 10.97 -11.66 24.68
C CYS A 361 11.09 -10.12 24.72
N TYR A 362 10.39 -9.43 23.81
CA TYR A 362 10.35 -7.97 23.77
C TYR A 362 9.79 -7.36 25.06
N ARG A 363 8.66 -7.86 25.59
CA ARG A 363 8.04 -7.33 26.83
C ARG A 363 8.92 -7.53 28.06
N GLN A 364 9.56 -8.71 28.18
CA GLN A 364 10.56 -8.98 29.22
C GLN A 364 11.79 -8.04 29.12
N ARG A 365 12.07 -7.50 27.94
CA ARG A 365 13.16 -6.53 27.75
C ARG A 365 12.74 -5.12 28.18
N THR A 366 11.53 -4.67 27.84
CA THR A 366 11.10 -3.29 28.13
C THR A 366 10.58 -3.09 29.55
N LYS A 367 10.25 -4.17 30.27
CA LYS A 367 9.70 -4.16 31.65
C LYS A 367 8.32 -3.50 31.79
N ASP A 368 7.66 -3.17 30.68
CA ASP A 368 6.34 -2.50 30.69
C ASP A 368 5.20 -3.46 31.07
N GLU A 369 5.38 -4.76 30.81
CA GLU A 369 4.46 -5.85 31.17
C GLU A 369 5.26 -7.08 31.58
N HIS A 370 4.91 -7.70 32.71
CA HIS A 370 5.64 -8.87 33.23
C HIS A 370 5.41 -10.09 32.34
N CYS A 371 6.49 -10.62 31.75
CA CYS A 371 6.50 -11.88 31.01
C CYS A 371 7.64 -12.75 31.54
N ASP A 372 7.31 -13.94 32.04
CA ASP A 372 8.24 -14.85 32.71
C ASP A 372 9.00 -15.77 31.73
N SER A 373 9.01 -15.41 30.44
CA SER A 373 9.74 -16.15 29.41
C SER A 373 11.24 -16.18 29.69
N LYS A 374 11.85 -17.37 29.69
CA LYS A 374 13.30 -17.54 29.90
C LYS A 374 14.08 -17.41 28.59
N LEU A 375 15.39 -17.13 28.70
CA LEU A 375 16.27 -16.99 27.54
C LEU A 375 16.49 -18.34 26.84
N VAL A 376 16.32 -18.35 25.52
CA VAL A 376 16.57 -19.51 24.64
C VAL A 376 17.86 -19.27 23.85
N ARG A 377 18.74 -20.26 23.75
CA ARG A 377 20.06 -20.09 23.11
C ARG A 377 19.95 -19.98 21.59
N TYR A 378 20.20 -18.79 21.04
CA TYR A 378 19.87 -18.45 19.66
C TYR A 378 20.69 -19.23 18.62
N SER A 379 22.01 -19.36 18.82
CA SER A 379 22.89 -19.94 17.79
C SER A 379 22.58 -21.40 17.49
N ASP A 380 22.21 -22.16 18.52
CA ASP A 380 21.83 -23.58 18.37
C ASP A 380 20.39 -23.69 17.84
N SER A 381 19.46 -22.87 18.33
CA SER A 381 18.10 -22.78 17.79
C SER A 381 18.08 -22.44 16.30
N GLU A 382 18.92 -21.49 15.86
CA GLU A 382 18.99 -21.07 14.46
C GLU A 382 19.38 -22.22 13.54
N ARG A 383 20.44 -22.95 13.90
CA ARG A 383 20.90 -24.11 13.13
C ARG A 383 19.88 -25.23 13.14
N PHE A 384 19.31 -25.53 14.30
CA PHE A 384 18.31 -26.58 14.45
C PHE A 384 17.07 -26.30 13.60
N LEU A 385 16.47 -25.11 13.71
CA LEU A 385 15.29 -24.71 12.94
C LEU A 385 15.57 -24.72 11.44
N LEU A 386 16.72 -24.22 11.00
CA LEU A 386 17.09 -24.27 9.58
C LEU A 386 17.26 -25.70 9.05
N ASN A 387 17.88 -26.60 9.82
CA ASN A 387 18.01 -28.00 9.44
C ASN A 387 16.65 -28.68 9.36
N HIS A 388 15.77 -28.44 10.34
CA HIS A 388 14.43 -29.00 10.34
C HIS A 388 13.64 -28.51 9.13
N ILE A 389 13.59 -27.20 8.88
CA ILE A 389 12.88 -26.61 7.74
C ILE A 389 13.45 -27.09 6.40
N LYS A 390 14.77 -27.30 6.29
CA LYS A 390 15.40 -27.89 5.10
C LYS A 390 14.97 -29.34 4.88
N GLY A 391 14.76 -30.10 5.95
CA GLY A 391 14.37 -31.50 5.90
C GLY A 391 12.87 -31.74 5.69
N LEU A 392 12.03 -30.70 5.73
CA LEU A 392 10.61 -30.79 5.44
C LEU A 392 10.40 -31.03 3.94
N ASP A 393 9.67 -32.08 3.58
CA ASP A 393 9.22 -32.27 2.20
C ASP A 393 8.10 -31.26 1.91
N LEU A 394 8.49 -30.12 1.33
CA LEU A 394 7.57 -29.04 0.96
C LEU A 394 6.48 -29.52 -0.01
N ASN A 395 6.66 -30.66 -0.70
CA ASN A 395 5.62 -31.23 -1.56
C ASN A 395 4.48 -31.88 -0.74
N VAL A 396 4.79 -32.42 0.45
CA VAL A 396 3.79 -32.99 1.37
C VAL A 396 3.05 -31.87 2.13
N ILE A 397 3.71 -30.73 2.37
CA ILE A 397 3.16 -29.57 3.08
C ILE A 397 2.33 -28.65 2.15
N TYR A 398 2.51 -28.73 0.84
CA TYR A 398 1.85 -27.82 -0.12
C TYR A 398 1.18 -28.53 -1.31
N GLY A 399 1.11 -29.87 -1.31
CA GLY A 399 0.33 -30.72 -2.22
C GLY A 399 0.36 -30.37 -3.72
N GLN A 400 1.03 -31.16 -4.56
CA GLN A 400 1.08 -30.87 -6.01
C GLN A 400 -0.16 -31.27 -6.83
N ASP A 401 -1.11 -32.07 -6.33
CA ASP A 401 -2.03 -32.74 -7.27
C ASP A 401 -3.38 -32.04 -7.53
N VAL A 402 -3.76 -31.01 -6.78
CA VAL A 402 -5.09 -30.35 -6.94
C VAL A 402 -5.04 -29.01 -7.68
N GLU A 403 -3.92 -28.28 -7.60
CA GLU A 403 -3.80 -26.96 -8.23
C GLU A 403 -3.43 -27.01 -9.73
N GLN A 404 -2.73 -28.05 -10.18
CA GLN A 404 -2.22 -28.12 -11.56
C GLN A 404 -3.34 -28.41 -12.59
N SER A 405 -4.29 -29.28 -12.23
CA SER A 405 -5.51 -29.55 -13.02
C SER A 405 -6.44 -28.32 -13.10
N SER A 406 -6.53 -27.58 -11.99
CA SER A 406 -7.30 -26.33 -11.92
C SER A 406 -6.70 -25.24 -12.81
N VAL A 407 -5.37 -25.05 -12.81
CA VAL A 407 -4.68 -24.07 -13.67
C VAL A 407 -4.79 -24.44 -15.15
N GLU A 408 -4.65 -25.72 -15.51
CA GLU A 408 -4.82 -26.18 -16.89
C GLU A 408 -6.26 -25.96 -17.39
N SER A 409 -7.26 -26.22 -16.54
CA SER A 409 -8.65 -25.92 -16.86
C SER A 409 -8.90 -24.42 -17.08
N LEU A 410 -8.33 -23.56 -16.23
CA LEU A 410 -8.46 -22.10 -16.34
C LEU A 410 -7.72 -21.57 -17.58
N LYS A 411 -6.55 -22.12 -17.92
CA LYS A 411 -5.82 -21.80 -19.15
C LYS A 411 -6.59 -22.20 -20.40
N SER A 412 -7.24 -23.37 -20.38
CA SER A 412 -8.15 -23.81 -21.44
C SER A 412 -9.33 -22.85 -21.60
N GLN A 413 -9.98 -22.46 -20.50
CA GLN A 413 -11.05 -21.45 -20.52
C GLN A 413 -10.59 -20.09 -21.05
N LEU A 414 -9.37 -19.68 -20.72
CA LEU A 414 -8.78 -18.43 -21.22
C LEU A 414 -8.53 -18.48 -22.73
N SER A 415 -8.08 -19.62 -23.25
CA SER A 415 -7.92 -19.87 -24.69
C SER A 415 -9.26 -19.83 -25.42
N ASP A 416 -10.29 -20.45 -24.86
CA ASP A 416 -11.65 -20.44 -25.41
C ASP A 416 -12.26 -19.05 -25.46
N ILE A 417 -12.11 -18.26 -24.39
CA ILE A 417 -12.60 -16.88 -24.35
C ILE A 417 -11.84 -15.99 -25.33
N SER A 418 -10.53 -16.20 -25.47
CA SER A 418 -9.72 -15.45 -26.43
C SER A 418 -10.18 -15.74 -27.87
N SER A 419 -10.44 -17.00 -28.20
CA SER A 419 -10.96 -17.41 -29.50
C SER A 419 -12.35 -16.81 -29.79
N LYS A 420 -13.21 -16.71 -28.77
CA LYS A 420 -14.52 -16.05 -28.87
C LYS A 420 -14.41 -14.53 -29.09
N ILE A 421 -13.42 -13.88 -28.46
CA ILE A 421 -13.15 -12.45 -28.69
C ILE A 421 -12.69 -12.22 -30.14
N ASP A 422 -11.85 -13.10 -30.67
CA ASP A 422 -11.37 -13.02 -32.06
C ASP A 422 -12.50 -13.25 -33.06
N ALA A 423 -13.39 -14.22 -32.81
CA ALA A 423 -14.60 -14.41 -33.61
C ALA A 423 -15.51 -13.16 -33.61
N LEU A 424 -15.69 -12.51 -32.45
CA LEU A 424 -16.44 -11.26 -32.35
C LEU A 424 -15.74 -10.12 -33.10
N ASN A 425 -14.41 -10.05 -33.11
CA ASN A 425 -13.67 -9.05 -33.88
C ASN A 425 -13.91 -9.21 -35.39
N VAL A 426 -13.93 -10.44 -35.88
CA VAL A 426 -14.24 -10.74 -37.28
C VAL A 426 -15.68 -10.35 -37.61
N GLN A 427 -16.65 -10.69 -36.75
CA GLN A 427 -18.06 -10.31 -36.94
C GLN A 427 -18.27 -8.78 -36.94
N MET A 428 -17.53 -8.06 -36.09
CA MET A 428 -17.55 -6.59 -36.07
C MET A 428 -16.98 -5.96 -37.35
N GLN A 429 -16.05 -6.63 -38.04
CA GLN A 429 -15.52 -6.14 -39.32
C GLN A 429 -16.52 -6.33 -40.47
N SER A 430 -17.41 -7.31 -40.37
CA SER A 430 -18.46 -7.60 -41.36
C SER A 430 -19.81 -6.96 -41.06
N ALA A 431 -20.01 -6.38 -39.87
CA ALA A 431 -21.27 -5.78 -39.46
C ALA A 431 -21.52 -4.47 -40.22
N SER A 432 -22.66 -4.39 -40.91
CA SER A 432 -23.09 -3.23 -41.69
C SER A 432 -24.12 -2.35 -40.96
N ASP A 433 -24.72 -2.86 -39.88
CA ASP A 433 -25.73 -2.18 -39.08
C ASP A 433 -25.17 -1.64 -37.75
N GLU A 434 -25.54 -0.41 -37.37
CA GLU A 434 -25.13 0.24 -36.12
C GLU A 434 -25.70 -0.46 -34.88
N GLU A 435 -26.91 -1.02 -34.96
CA GLU A 435 -27.52 -1.76 -33.85
C GLU A 435 -26.83 -3.10 -33.61
N GLU A 436 -26.49 -3.82 -34.69
CA GLU A 436 -25.70 -5.05 -34.64
C GLU A 436 -24.29 -4.81 -34.08
N LEU A 437 -23.64 -3.73 -34.50
CA LEU A 437 -22.32 -3.34 -34.00
C LEU A 437 -22.35 -3.02 -32.49
N PHE A 438 -23.40 -2.36 -32.02
CA PHE A 438 -23.58 -2.02 -30.60
C PHE A 438 -23.76 -3.28 -29.74
N LEU A 439 -24.55 -4.25 -30.21
CA LEU A 439 -24.73 -5.55 -29.54
C LEU A 439 -23.42 -6.33 -29.47
N LEU A 440 -22.69 -6.43 -30.59
CA LEU A 440 -21.39 -7.10 -30.66
C LEU A 440 -20.34 -6.45 -29.74
N MET A 441 -20.33 -5.12 -29.64
CA MET A 441 -19.49 -4.39 -28.67
C MET A 441 -19.85 -4.71 -27.22
N GLY A 442 -21.15 -4.86 -26.91
CA GLY A 442 -21.61 -5.26 -25.59
C GLY A 442 -21.13 -6.67 -25.20
N PHE A 443 -21.26 -7.64 -26.11
CA PHE A 443 -20.76 -9.00 -25.90
C PHE A 443 -19.24 -9.05 -25.73
N LYS A 444 -18.50 -8.29 -26.55
CA LYS A 444 -17.05 -8.18 -26.46
C LYS A 444 -16.60 -7.63 -25.11
N ARG A 445 -17.23 -6.57 -24.59
CA ARG A 445 -16.90 -6.02 -23.26
C ARG A 445 -17.08 -7.05 -22.15
N LYS A 446 -18.17 -7.83 -22.19
CA LYS A 446 -18.43 -8.89 -21.20
C LYS A 446 -17.36 -9.97 -21.24
N ARG A 447 -16.96 -10.42 -22.44
CA ARG A 447 -15.90 -11.45 -22.60
C ARG A 447 -14.50 -10.95 -22.22
N ILE A 448 -14.20 -9.67 -22.44
CA ILE A 448 -12.94 -9.06 -21.97
C ILE A 448 -12.89 -9.03 -20.44
N ALA A 449 -13.98 -8.64 -19.78
CA ALA A 449 -14.06 -8.66 -18.32
C ALA A 449 -13.88 -10.09 -17.76
N GLU A 450 -14.54 -11.09 -18.35
CA GLU A 450 -14.36 -12.51 -17.99
C GLU A 450 -12.91 -12.98 -18.16
N ARG A 451 -12.26 -12.59 -19.27
CA ARG A 451 -10.84 -12.90 -19.53
C ARG A 451 -9.92 -12.28 -18.47
N GLU A 452 -10.17 -11.03 -18.09
CA GLU A 452 -9.39 -10.35 -17.04
C GLU A 452 -9.54 -11.06 -15.70
N THR A 453 -10.77 -11.43 -15.30
CA THR A 453 -10.99 -12.17 -14.05
C THR A 453 -10.31 -13.53 -14.01
N ILE A 454 -10.35 -14.31 -15.10
CA ILE A 454 -9.68 -15.62 -15.17
C ILE A 454 -8.16 -15.45 -15.18
N SER A 455 -7.64 -14.43 -15.89
CA SER A 455 -6.22 -14.11 -15.88
C SER A 455 -5.71 -13.72 -14.50
N GLU A 456 -6.50 -12.96 -13.72
CA GLU A 456 -6.18 -12.62 -12.33
C GLU A 456 -6.18 -13.87 -11.42
N GLN A 457 -7.12 -14.80 -11.63
CA GLN A 457 -7.17 -16.06 -10.89
C GLN A 457 -5.98 -16.97 -11.19
N ILE A 458 -5.63 -17.16 -12.47
CA ILE A 458 -4.44 -17.90 -12.89
C ILE A 458 -3.20 -17.25 -12.28
N TYR A 459 -3.08 -15.93 -12.37
CA TYR A 459 -1.95 -15.19 -11.83
C TYR A 459 -1.80 -15.31 -10.31
N LYS A 460 -2.92 -15.38 -9.60
CA LYS A 460 -2.95 -15.61 -8.15
C LYS A 460 -2.43 -17.01 -7.81
N ILE A 461 -2.96 -18.04 -8.48
CA ILE A 461 -2.58 -19.44 -8.27
C ILE A 461 -1.12 -19.70 -8.72
N GLU A 462 -0.71 -19.17 -9.87
CA GLU A 462 0.66 -19.34 -10.38
C GLU A 462 1.69 -18.67 -9.47
N ASN A 463 1.42 -17.47 -8.94
CA ASN A 463 2.31 -16.86 -7.95
C ASN A 463 2.33 -17.62 -6.63
N GLU A 464 1.20 -18.16 -6.20
CA GLU A 464 1.11 -19.00 -5.01
C GLU A 464 1.95 -20.29 -5.19
N SER A 465 1.90 -20.93 -6.36
CA SER A 465 2.75 -22.08 -6.69
C SER A 465 4.24 -21.73 -6.87
N HIS A 466 4.57 -20.54 -7.40
CA HIS A 466 5.95 -20.09 -7.56
C HIS A 466 6.64 -19.78 -6.23
N ILE A 467 5.87 -19.40 -5.20
CA ILE A 467 6.35 -19.26 -3.82
C ILE A 467 6.78 -20.62 -3.26
N VAL A 468 6.09 -21.70 -3.63
CA VAL A 468 6.36 -23.10 -3.21
C VAL A 468 7.56 -23.71 -3.98
N LYS A 469 7.77 -23.32 -5.25
CA LYS A 469 8.84 -23.88 -6.12
C LYS A 469 10.22 -23.22 -6.02
N LEU A 470 10.44 -22.24 -5.15
CA LEU A 470 11.76 -21.62 -4.96
C LEU A 470 12.71 -22.58 -4.22
N ASN A 471 13.29 -23.52 -4.96
CA ASN A 471 14.27 -24.48 -4.47
C ASN A 471 15.61 -23.76 -4.22
N TYR A 472 15.76 -23.18 -3.03
CA TYR A 472 17.01 -22.60 -2.56
C TYR A 472 17.75 -23.66 -1.74
N ASP A 473 18.89 -24.14 -2.24
CA ASP A 473 19.75 -24.99 -1.42
C ASP A 473 20.34 -24.15 -0.26
N TYR A 474 19.85 -24.40 0.95
CA TYR A 474 20.35 -23.72 2.15
C TYR A 474 21.74 -24.27 2.50
N ASP A 475 22.80 -23.50 2.24
CA ASP A 475 24.07 -23.66 2.96
C ASP A 475 23.92 -23.07 4.37
N ILE A 476 23.57 -23.94 5.31
CA ILE A 476 23.32 -23.58 6.71
C ILE A 476 24.55 -22.96 7.36
N LYS A 477 25.77 -23.35 6.95
CA LYS A 477 27.01 -22.77 7.50
C LYS A 477 27.17 -21.33 7.02
N ALA A 478 26.93 -21.06 5.74
CA ALA A 478 26.99 -19.71 5.19
C ALA A 478 25.88 -18.78 5.75
N ILE A 479 24.69 -19.32 6.02
CA ILE A 479 23.57 -18.56 6.60
C ILE A 479 23.80 -18.26 8.08
N SER A 480 24.33 -19.21 8.84
CA SER A 480 24.65 -19.04 10.27
C SER A 480 25.75 -17.99 10.50
N ASN A 481 26.49 -17.61 9.47
CA ASN A 481 27.47 -16.53 9.55
C ASN A 481 26.76 -15.16 9.60
N GLN A 482 26.81 -14.51 10.77
CA GLN A 482 26.20 -13.20 11.03
C GLN A 482 26.70 -12.07 10.12
N ASN A 483 27.89 -12.22 9.51
CA ASN A 483 28.43 -11.24 8.57
C ASN A 483 27.79 -11.34 7.17
N ASN A 484 27.14 -12.45 6.84
CA ASN A 484 26.49 -12.65 5.55
C ASN A 484 25.07 -12.05 5.53
N THR A 485 24.99 -10.72 5.68
CA THR A 485 23.72 -10.01 5.86
C THR A 485 22.79 -10.12 4.65
N VAL A 486 23.33 -10.24 3.44
CA VAL A 486 22.54 -10.35 2.20
C VAL A 486 21.87 -11.71 2.12
N LEU A 487 22.63 -12.79 2.34
CA LEU A 487 22.08 -14.16 2.31
C LEU A 487 21.03 -14.36 3.41
N ARG A 488 21.34 -13.92 4.64
CA ARG A 488 20.39 -13.98 5.76
C ARG A 488 19.08 -13.27 5.44
N ARG A 489 19.14 -12.08 4.82
CA ARG A 489 17.94 -11.32 4.44
C ARG A 489 17.09 -12.07 3.44
N LYS A 490 17.71 -12.66 2.41
CA LYS A 490 17.01 -13.50 1.45
C LYS A 490 16.35 -14.68 2.16
N THR A 491 17.10 -15.42 2.99
CA THR A 491 16.59 -16.56 3.76
C THR A 491 15.39 -16.18 4.64
N ASN A 492 15.45 -15.08 5.40
CA ASN A 492 14.30 -14.62 6.20
C ASN A 492 13.05 -14.35 5.35
N MET A 493 13.22 -13.72 4.18
CA MET A 493 12.12 -13.45 3.26
C MET A 493 11.49 -14.76 2.76
N HIS A 494 12.32 -15.74 2.37
CA HIS A 494 11.86 -17.07 1.99
C HIS A 494 11.10 -17.76 3.12
N LEU A 495 11.68 -17.79 4.33
CA LEU A 495 11.04 -18.39 5.50
C LEU A 495 9.70 -17.71 5.82
N SER A 496 9.61 -16.39 5.70
CA SER A 496 8.37 -15.66 6.00
C SER A 496 7.22 -15.91 5.01
N ASN A 497 7.52 -16.41 3.81
CA ASN A 497 6.51 -16.80 2.84
C ASN A 497 5.92 -18.19 3.13
N ILE A 498 6.68 -19.04 3.83
CA ILE A 498 6.30 -20.42 4.15
C ILE A 498 5.69 -20.48 5.56
N ILE A 499 6.34 -19.82 6.52
CA ILE A 499 6.05 -19.88 7.95
C ILE A 499 5.35 -18.59 8.38
N SER A 500 4.21 -18.75 9.05
CA SER A 500 3.43 -17.64 9.58
C SER A 500 3.99 -17.15 10.92
N SER A 501 4.35 -18.08 11.81
CA SER A 501 5.00 -17.76 13.08
C SER A 501 5.85 -18.91 13.63
N ILE A 502 6.87 -18.57 14.42
CA ILE A 502 7.66 -19.52 15.20
C ILE A 502 7.61 -19.06 16.65
N LYS A 503 6.81 -19.70 17.49
CA LYS A 503 6.79 -19.42 18.93
C LYS A 503 7.90 -20.21 19.62
N CYS A 504 8.77 -19.51 20.34
CA CYS A 504 9.90 -20.10 21.06
C CYS A 504 9.72 -19.95 22.57
N GLY A 505 9.98 -21.03 23.32
CA GLY A 505 9.96 -21.04 24.78
C GLY A 505 11.02 -21.96 25.38
N ARG A 506 11.39 -21.69 26.63
CA ARG A 506 12.24 -22.54 27.46
C ARG A 506 11.48 -22.95 28.70
N PHE A 507 11.51 -24.24 29.02
CA PHE A 507 10.97 -24.81 30.24
C PHE A 507 12.06 -25.60 30.94
N ASP A 508 12.09 -25.53 32.26
CA ASP A 508 13.03 -26.30 33.08
C ASP A 508 12.20 -27.36 33.80
N LEU A 509 12.44 -28.63 33.49
CA LEU A 509 11.84 -29.82 34.08
C LEU A 509 12.72 -30.37 35.21
N SER A 510 12.24 -31.40 35.90
CA SER A 510 12.96 -32.11 36.97
C SER A 510 14.26 -32.76 36.51
N ASP A 511 14.33 -33.22 35.26
CA ASP A 511 15.47 -33.97 34.69
C ASP A 511 16.35 -33.11 33.75
N GLY A 512 15.93 -31.91 33.38
CA GLY A 512 16.68 -31.05 32.47
C GLY A 512 15.95 -29.82 31.93
N THR A 513 16.63 -29.07 31.07
CA THR A 513 16.06 -27.91 30.36
C THR A 513 15.64 -28.30 28.95
N ILE A 514 14.41 -27.97 28.57
CA ILE A 514 13.87 -28.17 27.23
C ILE A 514 13.55 -26.84 26.53
N TYR A 515 13.67 -26.84 25.21
CA TYR A 515 13.19 -25.78 24.33
C TYR A 515 12.04 -26.28 23.47
N ILE A 516 10.99 -25.46 23.38
CA ILE A 516 9.81 -25.72 22.54
C ILE A 516 9.77 -24.68 21.42
N TYR A 517 9.61 -25.17 20.20
CA TYR A 517 9.38 -24.37 19.00
C TYR A 517 8.06 -24.77 18.34
N ASP A 518 7.03 -23.93 18.47
CA ASP A 518 5.76 -24.07 17.75
C ASP A 518 5.85 -23.29 16.44
N ILE A 519 5.96 -24.02 15.33
CA ILE A 519 6.04 -23.52 13.97
C ILE A 519 4.65 -23.63 13.35
N SER A 520 4.07 -22.49 13.00
CA SER A 520 2.81 -22.42 12.26
C SER A 520 3.05 -22.02 10.81
N TYR A 521 2.31 -22.61 9.88
CA TYR A 521 2.49 -22.38 8.44
C TYR A 521 1.34 -21.54 7.87
N HIS A 522 1.43 -21.17 6.59
CA HIS A 522 0.35 -20.47 5.88
C HIS A 522 -0.63 -21.42 5.17
N ARG A 523 -0.34 -22.73 5.03
CA ARG A 523 -1.17 -23.75 4.32
C ARG A 523 -0.97 -25.17 4.87
N ASP A 524 -1.84 -26.11 4.46
CA ASP A 524 -2.03 -27.58 4.67
C ASP A 524 -1.50 -28.29 5.94
N VAL A 525 -0.36 -27.89 6.48
CA VAL A 525 0.06 -28.26 7.83
C VAL A 525 -0.18 -27.08 8.74
N LEU A 526 -1.07 -27.24 9.72
CA LEU A 526 -1.40 -26.13 10.61
C LEU A 526 -0.21 -25.80 11.49
N LYS A 527 0.41 -26.83 12.10
CA LYS A 527 1.52 -26.65 13.04
C LYS A 527 2.47 -27.83 13.11
N HIS A 528 3.73 -27.51 13.40
CA HIS A 528 4.74 -28.43 13.91
C HIS A 528 5.26 -27.91 15.25
N VAL A 529 5.22 -28.74 16.30
CA VAL A 529 5.82 -28.42 17.61
C VAL A 529 7.06 -29.27 17.79
N LEU A 530 8.21 -28.63 17.90
CA LEU A 530 9.49 -29.28 18.10
C LEU A 530 9.93 -29.12 19.55
N ILE A 531 10.16 -30.25 20.22
CA ILE A 531 10.66 -30.28 21.60
C ILE A 531 12.10 -30.77 21.56
N THR A 532 13.00 -29.97 22.13
CA THR A 532 14.44 -30.25 22.11
C THR A 532 15.07 -30.09 23.49
N ASP A 533 16.24 -30.68 23.71
CA ASP A 533 17.05 -30.36 24.89
C ASP A 533 17.77 -29.00 24.76
N ASN A 534 18.51 -28.61 25.79
CA ASN A 534 19.25 -27.34 25.82
C ASN A 534 20.38 -27.21 24.77
N ARG A 535 20.72 -28.29 24.04
CA ARG A 535 21.65 -28.31 22.89
C ARG A 535 20.91 -28.39 21.56
N CYS A 536 19.58 -28.29 21.58
CA CYS A 536 18.71 -28.42 20.42
C CYS A 536 18.76 -29.82 19.75
N ASN A 537 18.98 -30.89 20.52
CA ASN A 537 18.71 -32.24 20.03
C ASN A 537 17.21 -32.53 20.12
N LEU A 538 16.61 -33.01 19.03
CA LEU A 538 15.17 -33.34 18.98
C LEU A 538 14.85 -34.49 19.95
N ARG A 539 13.88 -34.26 20.83
CA ARG A 539 13.34 -35.24 21.78
C ARG A 539 11.99 -35.77 21.35
N SER A 540 11.12 -34.87 20.91
CA SER A 540 9.77 -35.19 20.45
C SER A 540 9.32 -34.16 19.43
N MET A 541 8.42 -34.58 18.54
CA MET A 541 7.82 -33.74 17.51
C MET A 541 6.32 -34.00 17.49
N ILE A 542 5.55 -32.92 17.47
CA ILE A 542 4.10 -32.95 17.31
C ILE A 542 3.77 -32.35 15.95
N THR A 543 2.88 -32.98 15.20
CA THR A 543 2.37 -32.46 13.92
C THR A 543 0.87 -32.36 13.96
N ILE A 544 0.34 -31.19 13.58
CA ILE A 544 -1.11 -30.95 13.41
C ILE A 544 -1.36 -30.68 11.93
N SER A 545 -2.06 -31.59 11.27
CA SER A 545 -2.43 -31.49 9.86
C SER A 545 -3.81 -30.85 9.66
N ASN A 546 -4.11 -30.36 8.46
CA ASN A 546 -5.42 -29.77 8.13
C ASN A 546 -6.59 -30.77 8.27
N ASN A 547 -6.33 -32.08 8.19
CA ASN A 547 -7.32 -33.12 8.49
C ASN A 547 -7.52 -33.33 10.00
N CYS A 548 -7.01 -32.42 10.84
CA CYS A 548 -7.03 -32.49 12.30
C CYS A 548 -6.47 -33.82 12.85
N VAL A 549 -5.48 -34.39 12.18
CA VAL A 549 -4.69 -35.50 12.72
C VAL A 549 -3.54 -34.91 13.52
N LEU A 550 -3.51 -35.23 14.81
CA LEU A 550 -2.45 -34.94 15.74
C LEU A 550 -1.51 -36.14 15.82
N ASP A 551 -0.27 -35.98 15.40
CA ASP A 551 0.78 -37.00 15.51
C ASP A 551 1.79 -36.54 16.57
N VAL A 552 1.88 -37.27 17.68
CA VAL A 552 2.86 -37.01 18.76
C VAL A 552 4.06 -37.97 18.71
N GLY A 553 4.23 -38.68 17.59
CA GLY A 553 5.37 -39.56 17.31
C GLY A 553 5.22 -40.99 17.81
N TYR A 554 4.65 -41.20 18.99
CA TYR A 554 4.33 -42.55 19.52
C TYR A 554 2.84 -42.92 19.38
N MET A 555 2.00 -41.92 19.09
CA MET A 555 0.56 -42.05 18.98
C MET A 555 0.05 -41.05 17.92
N LYS A 556 -0.92 -41.49 17.11
CA LYS A 556 -1.68 -40.64 16.20
C LYS A 556 -3.12 -40.56 16.66
N ILE A 557 -3.66 -39.34 16.68
CA ILE A 557 -5.05 -39.06 17.05
C ILE A 557 -5.69 -38.38 15.83
N ASP A 558 -6.59 -39.10 15.15
CA ASP A 558 -7.46 -38.54 14.13
C ASP A 558 -8.72 -38.00 14.80
N ILE A 559 -8.78 -36.67 14.93
CA ILE A 559 -9.84 -35.98 15.67
C ILE A 559 -11.18 -36.04 14.91
N LEU A 560 -11.15 -35.98 13.57
CA LEU A 560 -12.36 -35.98 12.74
C LEU A 560 -12.97 -37.38 12.61
N ASN A 561 -12.13 -38.42 12.48
CA ASN A 561 -12.59 -39.80 12.32
C ASN A 561 -12.64 -40.58 13.65
N HIS A 562 -12.30 -39.93 14.77
CA HIS A 562 -12.35 -40.49 16.12
C HIS A 562 -11.52 -41.78 16.26
N ARG A 563 -10.26 -41.74 15.82
CA ARG A 563 -9.36 -42.89 15.90
C ARG A 563 -8.08 -42.52 16.64
N VAL A 564 -7.71 -43.35 17.60
CA VAL A 564 -6.40 -43.31 18.25
C VAL A 564 -5.61 -44.54 17.82
N GLU A 565 -4.43 -44.32 17.25
CA GLU A 565 -3.51 -45.36 16.84
C GLU A 565 -2.22 -45.24 17.64
N MET A 566 -1.93 -46.25 18.46
CA MET A 566 -0.65 -46.37 19.16
C MET A 566 0.40 -46.97 18.22
N ILE A 567 1.43 -46.19 17.91
CA ILE A 567 2.52 -46.59 17.01
C ILE A 567 3.60 -47.35 17.80
N ARG A 568 3.93 -46.86 19.00
CA ARG A 568 4.90 -47.47 19.92
C ARG A 568 4.65 -47.04 21.36
N GLN A 569 5.35 -47.67 22.30
CA GLN A 569 5.34 -47.24 23.69
C GLN A 569 6.02 -45.86 23.86
N PRO A 570 5.50 -44.99 24.76
CA PRO A 570 6.09 -43.70 25.06
C PRO A 570 7.38 -43.86 25.88
N SER A 571 8.33 -42.95 25.67
CA SER A 571 9.52 -42.81 26.51
C SER A 571 9.23 -42.01 27.78
N VAL A 572 10.10 -42.09 28.79
CA VAL A 572 9.97 -41.34 30.07
C VAL A 572 9.75 -39.84 29.82
N THR A 573 10.54 -39.23 28.93
CA THR A 573 10.39 -37.82 28.57
C THR A 573 9.04 -37.53 27.90
N GLU A 574 8.50 -38.44 27.09
CA GLU A 574 7.18 -38.25 26.46
C GLU A 574 6.06 -38.34 27.50
N VAL A 575 6.19 -39.20 28.51
CA VAL A 575 5.23 -39.30 29.62
C VAL A 575 5.24 -38.05 30.49
N GLU A 576 6.41 -37.52 30.84
CA GLU A 576 6.53 -36.26 31.59
C GLU A 576 5.97 -35.06 30.82
N MET A 577 5.95 -35.13 29.48
CA MET A 577 5.43 -34.10 28.58
C MET A 577 3.92 -34.20 28.33
N THR A 578 3.21 -35.10 29.01
CA THR A 578 1.75 -35.29 28.83
C THR A 578 0.97 -33.98 28.95
N LYS A 579 1.33 -33.08 29.86
CA LYS A 579 0.67 -31.76 30.00
C LYS A 579 0.76 -30.92 28.72
N VAL A 580 1.92 -30.90 28.08
CA VAL A 580 2.14 -30.18 26.82
C VAL A 580 1.37 -30.85 25.68
N TYR A 581 1.32 -32.18 25.64
CA TYR A 581 0.51 -32.90 24.65
C TYR A 581 -0.98 -32.62 24.79
N LEU A 582 -1.49 -32.54 26.03
CA LEU A 582 -2.89 -32.20 26.29
C LEU A 582 -3.24 -30.76 25.88
N GLU A 583 -2.32 -29.80 26.05
CA GLU A 583 -2.50 -28.42 25.56
C GLU A 583 -2.66 -28.39 24.03
N TYR A 584 -1.78 -29.07 23.29
CA TYR A 584 -1.86 -29.12 21.82
C TYR A 584 -3.01 -29.98 21.30
N LEU A 585 -3.44 -30.99 22.06
CA LEU A 585 -4.66 -31.74 21.77
C LEU A 585 -5.89 -30.84 21.88
N ASN A 586 -5.99 -30.02 22.93
CA ASN A 586 -7.05 -29.01 23.06
C ASN A 586 -7.04 -28.02 21.89
N GLU A 587 -5.87 -27.54 21.48
CA GLU A 587 -5.76 -26.66 20.32
C GLU A 587 -6.19 -27.35 19.02
N GLY A 588 -5.83 -28.62 18.82
CA GLY A 588 -6.31 -29.42 17.70
C GLY A 588 -7.83 -29.56 17.67
N PHE A 589 -8.46 -29.69 18.84
CA PHE A 589 -9.93 -29.66 18.96
C PHE A 589 -10.51 -28.29 18.61
N GLU A 590 -9.96 -27.19 19.12
CA GLU A 590 -10.44 -25.83 18.79
C GLU A 590 -10.46 -25.58 17.27
N ILE A 591 -9.40 -25.99 16.58
CA ILE A 591 -9.29 -25.89 15.12
C ILE A 591 -10.36 -26.74 14.42
N ALA A 592 -10.56 -27.99 14.86
CA ALA A 592 -11.61 -28.85 14.32
C ALA A 592 -13.02 -28.26 14.53
N PHE A 593 -13.22 -27.48 15.59
CA PHE A 593 -14.48 -26.80 15.89
C PHE A 593 -14.69 -25.50 15.10
N GLU A 594 -13.65 -24.72 14.78
CA GLU A 594 -13.78 -23.56 13.88
C GLU A 594 -14.27 -23.95 12.47
N LEU A 595 -14.07 -25.21 12.08
CA LEU A 595 -14.58 -25.77 10.83
C LEU A 595 -16.05 -26.21 10.90
N ILE A 596 -16.70 -26.18 12.08
CA ILE A 596 -18.06 -26.71 12.33
C ILE A 596 -18.90 -25.75 13.19
N ASP A 597 -19.59 -24.82 12.51
CA ASP A 597 -20.76 -23.98 12.88
C ASP A 597 -20.93 -23.34 14.30
N GLU A 598 -21.40 -22.09 14.34
CA GLU A 598 -21.40 -21.16 15.50
C GLU A 598 -22.18 -21.63 16.76
N GLU A 599 -23.11 -22.58 16.66
CA GLU A 599 -23.92 -23.04 17.81
C GLU A 599 -23.11 -23.89 18.81
N VAL A 600 -21.99 -24.50 18.40
CA VAL A 600 -21.15 -25.38 19.23
C VAL A 600 -20.28 -24.60 20.23
N ILE A 601 -19.95 -23.34 19.92
CA ILE A 601 -19.10 -22.46 20.73
C ILE A 601 -19.71 -22.19 22.13
N LYS A 602 -21.04 -22.13 22.24
CA LYS A 602 -21.73 -21.91 23.53
C LYS A 602 -21.63 -23.10 24.49
N VAL A 603 -21.52 -24.32 23.96
CA VAL A 603 -21.39 -25.54 24.76
C VAL A 603 -19.94 -25.71 25.26
N LEU A 604 -18.97 -25.27 24.45
CA LEU A 604 -17.55 -25.23 24.76
C LEU A 604 -17.19 -24.34 25.96
N ASP A 605 -17.83 -23.18 26.09
CA ASP A 605 -17.55 -22.22 27.17
C ASP A 605 -17.96 -22.75 28.57
N VAL A 606 -18.93 -23.66 28.62
CA VAL A 606 -19.36 -24.36 29.83
C VAL A 606 -18.42 -25.51 30.19
N LEU A 607 -17.83 -26.18 29.19
CA LEU A 607 -16.92 -27.31 29.36
C LEU A 607 -15.50 -26.88 29.71
N SER A 608 -15.00 -25.79 29.13
CA SER A 608 -13.68 -25.23 29.43
C SER A 608 -13.53 -24.93 30.93
N LYS A 609 -14.58 -24.33 31.53
CA LYS A 609 -14.65 -24.06 32.98
C LYS A 609 -14.61 -25.31 33.86
N LYS A 610 -15.03 -26.48 33.36
CA LYS A 610 -14.98 -27.75 34.12
C LYS A 610 -13.65 -28.47 33.96
N VAL A 611 -12.98 -28.31 32.82
CA VAL A 611 -11.61 -28.82 32.59
C VAL A 611 -10.59 -28.02 33.41
N GLU A 612 -10.78 -26.71 33.58
CA GLU A 612 -9.98 -25.88 34.50
C GLU A 612 -10.05 -26.39 35.96
N VAL A 613 -11.21 -26.92 36.39
CA VAL A 613 -11.36 -27.53 37.72
C VAL A 613 -10.53 -28.80 37.85
N LEU A 614 -10.52 -29.67 36.84
CA LEU A 614 -9.65 -30.86 36.82
C LEU A 614 -8.15 -30.49 36.81
N GLN A 615 -7.78 -29.43 36.09
CA GLN A 615 -6.39 -28.94 36.06
C GLN A 615 -5.91 -28.46 37.43
N SER A 616 -6.80 -27.90 38.25
CA SER A 616 -6.47 -27.48 39.62
C SER A 616 -6.17 -28.67 40.54
N THR A 617 -6.89 -29.79 40.38
CA THR A 617 -6.66 -31.02 41.17
C THR A 617 -5.30 -31.66 40.88
N PHE A 618 -4.82 -31.60 39.63
CA PHE A 618 -3.49 -32.09 39.23
C PHE A 618 -2.32 -31.19 39.70
N ALA A 619 -2.59 -30.03 40.30
CA ALA A 619 -1.57 -29.09 40.75
C ALA A 619 -1.17 -29.27 42.23
N GLU A 620 -2.00 -29.92 43.07
CA GLU A 620 -1.83 -29.93 44.53
C GLU A 620 -1.15 -31.19 45.12
N GLY A 621 -0.61 -32.09 44.29
CA GLY A 621 0.18 -33.24 44.77
C GLY A 621 -0.65 -34.38 45.36
N HIS A 622 -1.89 -34.54 44.92
CA HIS A 622 -2.81 -35.60 45.36
C HIS A 622 -2.35 -37.01 44.95
N ASN A 623 -2.76 -38.01 45.75
CA ASN A 623 -2.52 -39.43 45.50
C ASN A 623 -3.25 -39.89 44.23
N ILE A 624 -2.63 -40.79 43.46
CA ILE A 624 -3.15 -41.35 42.20
C ILE A 624 -4.58 -41.93 42.37
N ASP A 625 -4.91 -42.49 43.53
CA ASP A 625 -6.26 -42.98 43.84
C ASP A 625 -7.32 -41.87 43.95
N GLU A 626 -6.96 -40.67 44.39
CA GLU A 626 -7.87 -39.51 44.44
C GLU A 626 -8.10 -38.94 43.04
N VAL A 627 -7.04 -38.90 42.22
CA VAL A 627 -7.11 -38.51 40.81
C VAL A 627 -8.01 -39.47 40.02
N LEU A 628 -7.91 -40.78 40.27
CA LEU A 628 -8.77 -41.79 39.65
C LEU A 628 -10.24 -41.62 40.05
N LYS A 629 -10.53 -41.28 41.33
CA LYS A 629 -11.88 -40.98 41.80
C LYS A 629 -12.49 -39.74 41.14
N ASP A 630 -11.71 -38.70 40.94
CA ASP A 630 -12.19 -37.47 40.31
C ASP A 630 -12.43 -37.65 38.80
N VAL A 631 -11.60 -38.46 38.14
CA VAL A 631 -11.82 -38.90 36.75
C VAL A 631 -13.10 -39.73 36.64
N GLU A 632 -13.33 -40.70 37.52
CA GLU A 632 -14.58 -41.48 37.58
C GLU A 632 -15.80 -40.60 37.87
N ALA A 633 -15.68 -39.62 38.77
CA ALA A 633 -16.75 -38.68 39.09
C ALA A 633 -17.13 -37.83 37.87
N VAL A 634 -16.14 -37.34 37.12
CA VAL A 634 -16.37 -36.59 35.87
C VAL A 634 -17.03 -37.48 34.82
N ILE A 635 -16.57 -38.72 34.63
CA ILE A 635 -17.18 -39.69 33.71
C ILE A 635 -18.64 -39.99 34.10
N SER A 636 -18.92 -40.19 35.39
CA SER A 636 -20.29 -40.47 35.89
C SER A 636 -21.26 -39.31 35.67
N THR A 637 -20.76 -38.07 35.67
CA THR A 637 -21.53 -36.85 35.47
C THR A 637 -21.77 -36.56 33.98
N LEU A 638 -20.87 -37.03 33.10
CA LEU A 638 -20.93 -36.82 31.65
C LEU A 638 -21.84 -37.82 30.94
N ASN A 639 -21.92 -39.07 31.43
CA ASN A 639 -22.77 -40.13 30.87
C ASN A 639 -24.26 -39.74 30.69
N PRO A 640 -24.91 -39.03 31.63
CA PRO A 640 -26.28 -38.54 31.45
C PRO A 640 -26.39 -37.41 30.41
N MET A 641 -25.37 -36.53 30.30
CA MET A 641 -25.37 -35.44 29.32
C MET A 641 -25.17 -35.95 27.89
N ILE A 642 -24.35 -36.98 27.72
CA ILE A 642 -24.15 -37.76 26.48
C ILE A 642 -25.47 -38.39 26.01
N ALA A 643 -26.29 -38.91 26.93
CA ALA A 643 -27.58 -39.52 26.60
C ALA A 643 -28.63 -38.52 26.08
N THR A 644 -28.48 -37.22 26.39
CA THR A 644 -29.41 -36.16 25.95
C THR A 644 -28.92 -35.32 24.77
N CYS A 645 -27.65 -35.44 24.38
CA CYS A 645 -27.05 -34.64 23.30
C CYS A 645 -27.35 -35.29 21.94
N ARG A 646 -28.10 -34.61 21.05
CA ARG A 646 -28.44 -35.15 19.71
C ARG A 646 -27.35 -34.94 18.65
N ASN A 647 -26.21 -34.34 19.02
CA ASN A 647 -25.11 -34.06 18.11
C ASN A 647 -24.01 -35.13 18.25
N GLU A 648 -23.86 -35.96 17.22
CA GLU A 648 -22.96 -37.13 17.24
C GLU A 648 -21.49 -36.75 17.49
N LEU A 649 -21.00 -35.61 16.98
CA LEU A 649 -19.62 -35.15 17.19
C LEU A 649 -19.29 -34.83 18.67
N ILE A 650 -20.26 -34.34 19.44
CA ILE A 650 -20.07 -34.04 20.87
C ILE A 650 -20.01 -35.34 21.69
N ILE A 651 -20.88 -36.31 21.38
CA ILE A 651 -20.83 -37.66 21.97
C ILE A 651 -19.47 -38.32 21.68
N HIS A 652 -18.96 -38.17 20.46
CA HIS A 652 -17.69 -38.76 20.05
C HIS A 652 -16.48 -38.06 20.68
N ARG A 653 -16.52 -36.73 20.91
CA ARG A 653 -15.50 -36.03 21.73
C ARG A 653 -15.40 -36.60 23.13
N PHE A 654 -16.53 -36.89 23.78
CA PHE A 654 -16.50 -37.49 25.11
C PHE A 654 -15.95 -38.91 25.11
N LYS A 655 -16.29 -39.73 24.11
CA LYS A 655 -15.69 -41.05 23.96
C LYS A 655 -14.19 -40.98 23.71
N LEU A 656 -13.74 -40.12 22.78
CA LEU A 656 -12.32 -39.97 22.43
C LEU A 656 -11.51 -39.41 23.61
N LEU A 657 -12.06 -38.45 24.37
CA LEU A 657 -11.43 -37.95 25.59
C LEU A 657 -11.34 -39.05 26.66
N CYS A 658 -12.42 -39.82 26.88
CA CYS A 658 -12.41 -40.96 27.81
C CYS A 658 -11.40 -42.03 27.37
N GLU A 659 -11.34 -42.38 26.08
CA GLU A 659 -10.38 -43.34 25.54
C GLU A 659 -8.94 -42.82 25.66
N THR A 660 -8.70 -41.54 25.38
CA THR A 660 -7.37 -40.93 25.52
C THR A 660 -6.92 -40.92 26.98
N VAL A 661 -7.83 -40.57 27.91
CA VAL A 661 -7.57 -40.61 29.35
C VAL A 661 -7.35 -42.06 29.81
N GLN A 662 -8.11 -43.04 29.32
CA GLN A 662 -7.93 -44.46 29.62
C GLN A 662 -6.61 -45.04 29.08
N VAL A 663 -6.16 -44.59 27.90
CA VAL A 663 -4.86 -44.99 27.34
C VAL A 663 -3.71 -44.37 28.14
N ILE A 664 -3.84 -43.10 28.57
CA ILE A 664 -2.90 -42.45 29.48
C ILE A 664 -2.89 -43.18 30.84
N GLU A 665 -4.05 -43.58 31.35
CA GLU A 665 -4.22 -44.36 32.58
C GLU A 665 -3.55 -45.73 32.47
N GLN A 666 -3.74 -46.45 31.36
CA GLN A 666 -3.10 -47.74 31.11
C GLN A 666 -1.59 -47.61 30.93
N GLY A 667 -1.11 -46.54 30.28
CA GLY A 667 0.32 -46.24 30.16
C GLY A 667 0.95 -45.92 31.52
N ASN A 668 0.29 -45.14 32.36
CA ASN A 668 0.75 -44.82 33.71
C ASN A 668 0.66 -46.03 34.65
N LYS A 669 -0.38 -46.87 34.54
CA LYS A 669 -0.50 -48.13 35.29
C LYS A 669 0.57 -49.15 34.87
N ALA A 670 0.89 -49.24 33.57
CA ALA A 670 1.99 -50.09 33.10
C ALA A 670 3.36 -49.59 33.61
N LEU A 671 3.53 -48.29 33.82
CA LEU A 671 4.72 -47.69 34.44
C LEU A 671 4.79 -47.92 35.96
N LEU A 672 3.64 -47.96 36.65
CA LEU A 672 3.51 -48.36 38.06
C LEU A 672 3.62 -49.88 38.26
N GLU A 673 3.24 -50.72 37.31
CA GLU A 673 3.52 -52.17 37.36
C GLU A 673 5.00 -52.47 37.06
N LEU A 674 5.67 -51.52 36.40
CA LEU A 674 7.13 -51.47 36.28
C LEU A 674 7.79 -50.80 37.50
N ASP A 675 7.04 -50.59 38.59
CA ASP A 675 7.53 -50.02 39.84
C ASP A 675 8.86 -50.65 40.25
N LEU A 676 9.75 -49.73 40.55
CA LEU A 676 9.87 -49.46 41.98
C LEU A 676 8.73 -48.62 42.50
#